data_AF-A0A2Z2MJY7-F1
#
_entry.id   AF-A0A2Z2MJY7-F1
#
_cell.length_a   1.000
_cell.length_b   1.000
_cell.length_c   1.000
_cell.angle_alpha   90.00
_cell.angle_beta   90.00
_cell.angle_gamma   90.00
#
_symmetry.space_group_name_H-M   'P 1'
#
loop_
_entity.id
_entity.type
_entity.pdbx_description
1 polymer ?
#
loop_
_entity_poly.entity_id
_entity_poly.type
_entity_poly.pdbx_seq_one_letter_code
_entity_poly.pdbx_strand_id
1 'polypeptide(L)'
;MNKIAVVFLSLLLLVSILPGAEPAVIVTGPKSPIIIVGNPPDGLSVPPYSEYTVYFMVADDFGVRASEGGIKAYYRINGGDWREAYLKTTAENPVIQSIRARFYGEEQYFYIFYRRFTIPGAEPGSKVEFRIEARDVENHTSYSPVYTYYVVNPSGPRVLIVDPSVEALSFERSLKSVTMQVNFSQAFYHYNLSDFEAVLRPLNRGAGKFIVEHRWEFLAKDYNISVISPDELPEALEKFRPQVIILSNLWVPDWGLSEDEMEALNDYLHSTHAGLIVTAGTLLDTTNPGHIGTPGNVSVATMLRMDPLQLALTARDALNLSDVPLMTMNVNTGYPLTFLRRGPFSDGDLETNVSTVVGWQYLLPNIPFGIARRSLMKFADENGLRLREVGEVVKNLTGADFNFSVSASLTLPGILTGVSVSDDGILLEYNGTVSYVALDRKTLERIRLLHAVRGHYPVMFARTTDYSGAILASDGAYRAVYVSFELEAGGKGEFDVLKKLIDWSMAYTEPEMPEVVILANDIDWGIRGRLLQDQFEAFGLKVKRVTADEFDAYRESKIIVILGGPDAYNGVGAYVRQVLSPDEQSAIRVGQEGMFARADVWKDGQVVIVLAGKDRWETGEKVSAYMGGLDFSYAELLTGFAASMS
;
A
#
# COMPACT_ATOMS: atom_id res chain seq x y z
N MET A 1 -77.42 33.41 40.57
CA MET A 1 -76.43 32.33 40.73
C MET A 1 -76.86 31.11 39.92
N ASN A 2 -76.16 30.59 38.92
CA ASN A 2 -75.37 31.17 37.84
C ASN A 2 -75.44 30.13 36.70
N LYS A 3 -76.41 30.23 35.79
CA LYS A 3 -76.50 29.32 34.62
C LYS A 3 -75.26 29.43 33.72
N ILE A 4 -74.57 30.57 33.78
CA ILE A 4 -73.29 30.80 33.09
C ILE A 4 -72.15 29.99 33.74
N ALA A 5 -72.16 29.78 35.05
CA ALA A 5 -71.12 29.00 35.73
C ALA A 5 -71.21 27.50 35.42
N VAL A 6 -72.42 26.97 35.22
CA VAL A 6 -72.62 25.56 34.85
C VAL A 6 -72.15 25.30 33.40
N VAL A 7 -72.45 26.19 32.46
CA VAL A 7 -71.97 26.06 31.07
C VAL A 7 -70.45 26.20 30.98
N PHE A 8 -69.84 27.08 31.79
CA PHE A 8 -68.38 27.22 31.83
C PHE A 8 -67.69 25.99 32.45
N LEU A 9 -68.29 25.38 33.49
CA LEU A 9 -67.77 24.13 34.06
C LEU A 9 -67.92 22.95 33.10
N SER A 10 -69.02 22.88 32.33
CA SER A 10 -69.25 21.84 31.32
C SER A 10 -68.29 21.97 30.14
N LEU A 11 -67.92 23.18 29.71
CA LEU A 11 -66.90 23.39 28.68
C LEU A 11 -65.48 23.06 29.17
N LEU A 12 -65.16 23.39 30.42
CA LEU A 12 -63.87 23.03 31.04
C LEU A 12 -63.71 21.51 31.22
N LEU A 13 -64.80 20.78 31.51
CA LEU A 13 -64.79 19.32 31.57
C LEU A 13 -64.70 18.64 30.19
N LEU A 14 -65.13 19.30 29.12
CA LEU A 14 -65.01 18.78 27.75
C LEU A 14 -63.59 18.93 27.19
N VAL A 15 -62.84 19.96 27.63
CA VAL A 15 -61.43 20.14 27.25
C VAL A 15 -60.51 19.12 27.96
N SER A 16 -60.89 18.59 29.12
CA SER A 16 -60.12 17.58 29.86
C SER A 16 -60.39 16.12 29.45
N ILE A 17 -61.29 15.87 28.48
CA ILE A 17 -61.60 14.53 27.94
C ILE A 17 -61.08 14.36 26.51
N LEU A 18 -60.57 15.42 25.88
CA LEU A 18 -59.78 15.26 24.66
C LEU A 18 -58.45 14.60 25.06
N PRO A 19 -58.03 13.49 24.43
CA PRO A 19 -56.67 13.02 24.60
C PRO A 19 -55.76 14.21 24.31
N GLY A 20 -54.80 14.47 25.20
CA GLY A 20 -53.79 15.48 24.95
C GLY A 20 -53.22 15.17 23.57
N ALA A 21 -53.42 16.08 22.61
CA ALA A 21 -52.73 15.97 21.34
C ALA A 21 -51.26 15.82 21.72
N GLU A 22 -50.66 14.69 21.34
CA GLU A 22 -49.21 14.53 21.46
C GLU A 22 -48.59 15.82 20.94
N PRO A 23 -47.58 16.38 21.62
CA PRO A 23 -46.94 17.59 21.14
C PRO A 23 -46.57 17.31 19.68
N ALA A 24 -47.26 18.00 18.77
CA ALA A 24 -46.93 17.93 17.36
C ALA A 24 -45.46 18.33 17.32
N VAL A 25 -44.59 17.36 17.02
CA VAL A 25 -43.20 17.63 16.75
C VAL A 25 -43.25 18.50 15.50
N ILE A 26 -43.23 19.81 15.71
CA ILE A 26 -43.08 20.77 14.63
C ILE A 26 -41.65 20.56 14.15
N VAL A 27 -41.48 19.68 13.17
CA VAL A 27 -40.24 19.54 12.42
C VAL A 27 -40.04 20.90 11.74
N THR A 28 -39.14 21.70 12.30
CA THR A 28 -38.84 23.03 11.76
C THR A 28 -37.93 22.87 10.55
N GLY A 29 -38.52 23.01 9.37
CA GLY A 29 -37.80 22.92 8.10
C GLY A 29 -37.72 21.48 7.59
N PRO A 30 -38.54 21.09 6.61
CA PRO A 30 -38.47 19.80 5.91
C PRO A 30 -37.06 19.54 5.41
N LYS A 31 -36.59 18.29 5.57
CA LYS A 31 -35.23 17.90 5.20
C LYS A 31 -35.26 16.99 3.99
N SER A 32 -34.09 16.87 3.35
CA SER A 32 -33.97 16.02 2.18
C SER A 32 -34.05 14.54 2.55
N PRO A 33 -34.62 13.68 1.68
CA PRO A 33 -34.76 12.26 1.94
C PRO A 33 -33.42 11.58 2.26
N ILE A 34 -33.44 10.58 3.13
CA ILE A 34 -32.30 9.69 3.39
C ILE A 34 -32.43 8.46 2.50
N ILE A 35 -31.36 8.09 1.80
CA ILE A 35 -31.33 6.96 0.88
C ILE A 35 -30.24 5.97 1.30
N ILE A 36 -30.63 4.70 1.45
CA ILE A 36 -29.76 3.68 2.02
C ILE A 36 -29.86 2.40 1.21
N VAL A 37 -28.73 1.97 0.67
CA VAL A 37 -28.62 0.70 -0.05
C VAL A 37 -28.25 -0.38 0.94
N GLY A 38 -29.04 -1.46 0.98
CA GLY A 38 -28.88 -2.52 1.98
C GLY A 38 -27.91 -3.62 1.56
N ASN A 39 -27.63 -3.74 0.27
CA ASN A 39 -26.71 -4.72 -0.28
C ASN A 39 -25.80 -4.05 -1.32
N PRO A 40 -24.81 -3.28 -0.88
CA PRO A 40 -23.67 -2.99 -1.76
C PRO A 40 -23.06 -4.33 -2.26
N PRO A 41 -22.56 -4.38 -3.50
CA PRO A 41 -21.96 -5.61 -4.05
C PRO A 41 -20.72 -6.02 -3.22
N ASP A 42 -20.73 -7.25 -2.71
CA ASP A 42 -19.60 -7.81 -1.95
C ASP A 42 -18.33 -7.87 -2.83
N GLY A 43 -17.21 -7.41 -2.29
CA GLY A 43 -15.94 -7.28 -3.02
C GLY A 43 -16.03 -6.47 -4.32
N LEU A 44 -17.05 -5.61 -4.45
CA LEU A 44 -17.43 -4.88 -5.66
C LEU A 44 -17.48 -5.78 -6.91
N SER A 45 -17.90 -7.04 -6.77
CA SER A 45 -17.77 -8.07 -7.81
C SER A 45 -19.07 -8.84 -8.02
N VAL A 46 -19.45 -9.03 -9.30
CA VAL A 46 -20.66 -9.76 -9.68
C VAL A 46 -20.35 -10.78 -10.79
N PRO A 47 -20.88 -12.02 -10.72
CA PRO A 47 -20.71 -13.01 -11.77
C PRO A 47 -21.31 -12.57 -13.12
N PRO A 48 -20.76 -13.05 -14.25
CA PRO A 48 -21.20 -12.63 -15.57
C PRO A 48 -22.59 -13.14 -15.89
N TYR A 49 -23.30 -12.37 -16.72
CA TYR A 49 -24.65 -12.64 -17.21
C TYR A 49 -25.70 -12.90 -16.13
N SER A 50 -25.38 -12.56 -14.89
CA SER A 50 -26.26 -12.70 -13.73
C SER A 50 -26.94 -11.37 -13.42
N GLU A 51 -28.23 -11.39 -13.19
CA GLU A 51 -28.97 -10.20 -12.76
C GLU A 51 -28.54 -9.80 -11.33
N TYR A 52 -28.34 -8.50 -11.10
CA TYR A 52 -28.04 -7.97 -9.77
C TYR A 52 -29.24 -7.20 -9.23
N THR A 53 -29.81 -7.66 -8.11
CA THR A 53 -30.96 -6.98 -7.48
C THR A 53 -30.48 -6.10 -6.32
N VAL A 54 -30.74 -4.81 -6.43
CA VAL A 54 -30.44 -3.81 -5.39
C VAL A 54 -31.67 -3.62 -4.53
N TYR A 55 -31.51 -3.75 -3.22
CA TYR A 55 -32.49 -3.42 -2.20
C TYR A 55 -32.09 -2.12 -1.52
N PHE A 56 -33.04 -1.21 -1.40
CA PHE A 56 -32.79 0.08 -0.77
C PHE A 56 -34.02 0.62 -0.05
N MET A 57 -33.75 1.56 0.84
CA MET A 57 -34.73 2.27 1.62
C MET A 57 -34.62 3.76 1.33
N VAL A 58 -35.76 4.43 1.25
CA VAL A 58 -35.86 5.88 1.34
C VAL A 58 -36.66 6.23 2.58
N ALA A 59 -36.12 7.09 3.44
CA ALA A 59 -36.79 7.61 4.62
C ALA A 59 -36.94 9.13 4.50
N ASP A 60 -38.14 9.63 4.81
CA ASP A 60 -38.50 11.04 4.67
C ASP A 60 -39.53 11.45 5.75
N ASP A 61 -39.54 12.72 6.14
CA ASP A 61 -40.42 13.28 7.18
C ASP A 61 -41.84 13.62 6.67
N PHE A 62 -41.98 13.99 5.40
CA PHE A 62 -43.28 14.37 4.80
C PHE A 62 -43.73 13.45 3.67
N GLY A 63 -42.90 12.46 3.32
CA GLY A 63 -43.13 11.50 2.27
C GLY A 63 -42.52 11.91 0.93
N VAL A 64 -42.36 10.92 0.05
CA VAL A 64 -41.93 11.17 -1.33
C VAL A 64 -43.12 11.47 -2.24
N ARG A 65 -42.86 12.17 -3.36
CA ARG A 65 -43.92 12.45 -4.34
C ARG A 65 -44.60 11.17 -4.84
N ALA A 66 -45.94 11.17 -4.78
CA ALA A 66 -46.79 10.04 -5.18
C ALA A 66 -46.97 9.89 -6.70
N SER A 67 -46.70 10.93 -7.49
CA SER A 67 -46.72 10.86 -8.96
C SER A 67 -45.45 10.21 -9.51
N GLU A 68 -45.50 9.66 -10.73
CA GLU A 68 -44.33 9.13 -11.44
C GLU A 68 -43.10 10.05 -11.25
N GLY A 69 -42.05 9.53 -10.60
CA GLY A 69 -40.77 10.24 -10.43
C GLY A 69 -40.39 10.72 -9.02
N GLY A 70 -41.10 10.33 -7.95
CA GLY A 70 -40.67 10.63 -6.57
C GLY A 70 -39.46 9.81 -6.09
N ILE A 71 -39.30 8.58 -6.57
CA ILE A 71 -38.09 7.76 -6.37
C ILE A 71 -37.73 7.20 -7.73
N LYS A 72 -36.44 7.29 -8.09
CA LYS A 72 -35.89 6.73 -9.33
C LYS A 72 -34.59 6.01 -9.04
N ALA A 73 -34.32 4.94 -9.79
CA ALA A 73 -33.02 4.28 -9.79
C ALA A 73 -32.46 4.32 -11.20
N TYR A 74 -31.15 4.50 -11.30
CA TYR A 74 -30.45 4.52 -12.57
C TYR A 74 -29.25 3.60 -12.52
N TYR A 75 -28.91 3.02 -13.66
CA TYR A 75 -27.67 2.29 -13.85
C TYR A 75 -27.04 2.65 -15.18
N ARG A 76 -25.73 2.47 -15.30
CA ARG A 76 -25.00 2.54 -16.56
C ARG A 76 -23.89 1.50 -16.60
N ILE A 77 -23.47 1.16 -17.81
CA ILE A 77 -22.42 0.17 -18.06
C ILE A 77 -21.30 0.87 -18.83
N ASN A 78 -20.06 0.65 -18.41
CA ASN A 78 -18.83 1.17 -19.05
C ASN A 78 -18.87 2.69 -19.32
N GLY A 79 -19.41 3.46 -18.37
CA GLY A 79 -19.50 4.92 -18.49
C GLY A 79 -20.50 5.43 -19.54
N GLY A 80 -21.36 4.57 -20.10
CA GLY A 80 -22.41 4.97 -21.04
C GLY A 80 -23.53 5.80 -20.39
N ASP A 81 -24.60 6.03 -21.15
CA ASP A 81 -25.74 6.81 -20.66
C ASP A 81 -26.46 6.13 -19.48
N TRP A 82 -26.91 6.97 -18.53
CA TRP A 82 -27.75 6.53 -17.43
C TRP A 82 -29.08 6.00 -17.94
N ARG A 83 -29.40 4.76 -17.57
CA ARG A 83 -30.66 4.09 -17.88
C ARG A 83 -31.51 4.01 -16.62
N GLU A 84 -32.77 4.43 -16.71
CA GLU A 84 -33.72 4.28 -15.60
C GLU A 84 -34.04 2.79 -15.40
N ALA A 85 -33.90 2.32 -14.15
CA ALA A 85 -34.23 0.96 -13.76
C ALA A 85 -35.69 0.88 -13.29
N TYR A 86 -36.36 -0.22 -13.64
CA TYR A 86 -37.74 -0.44 -13.21
C TYR A 86 -37.80 -0.76 -11.71
N LEU A 87 -38.43 0.14 -10.94
CA LEU A 87 -38.60 0.00 -9.49
C LEU A 87 -39.75 -0.94 -9.15
N LYS A 88 -39.54 -1.79 -8.14
CA LYS A 88 -40.58 -2.61 -7.51
C LYS A 88 -40.63 -2.31 -6.02
N THR A 89 -41.84 -2.35 -5.44
CA THR A 89 -41.98 -2.45 -3.98
C THR A 89 -41.40 -3.79 -3.53
N THR A 90 -40.80 -3.81 -2.33
CA THR A 90 -40.29 -5.04 -1.72
C THR A 90 -40.93 -5.24 -0.36
N ALA A 91 -41.26 -6.49 -0.06
CA ALA A 91 -41.63 -6.90 1.28
C ALA A 91 -40.37 -6.95 2.19
N GLU A 92 -40.61 -7.03 3.49
CA GLU A 92 -39.55 -7.16 4.50
C GLU A 92 -38.75 -8.45 4.28
N ASN A 93 -37.43 -8.34 4.30
CA ASN A 93 -36.46 -9.41 4.09
C ASN A 93 -35.22 -9.14 4.96
N PRO A 94 -34.26 -10.07 5.08
CA PRO A 94 -33.09 -9.88 5.95
C PRO A 94 -32.28 -8.61 5.67
N VAL A 95 -32.16 -8.22 4.39
CA VAL A 95 -31.46 -6.98 3.97
C VAL A 95 -32.25 -5.73 4.41
N ILE A 96 -33.58 -5.77 4.31
CA ILE A 96 -34.43 -4.68 4.80
C ILE A 96 -34.39 -4.60 6.34
N GLN A 97 -34.33 -5.75 7.03
CA GLN A 97 -34.18 -5.80 8.48
C GLN A 97 -32.85 -5.21 8.94
N SER A 98 -31.74 -5.47 8.23
CA SER A 98 -30.43 -4.87 8.54
C SER A 98 -30.43 -3.35 8.33
N ILE A 99 -31.07 -2.86 7.26
CA ILE A 99 -31.25 -1.41 7.04
C ILE A 99 -32.08 -0.79 8.18
N ARG A 100 -33.15 -1.47 8.61
CA ARG A 100 -34.04 -0.99 9.69
C ARG A 100 -33.36 -1.00 11.05
N ALA A 101 -32.45 -1.94 11.29
CA ALA A 101 -31.70 -2.03 12.55
C ALA A 101 -30.75 -0.84 12.79
N ARG A 102 -30.47 -0.03 11.75
CA ARG A 102 -29.64 1.17 11.85
C ARG A 102 -30.37 2.39 12.45
N PHE A 103 -31.67 2.34 12.70
CA PHE A 103 -32.40 3.39 13.44
C PHE A 103 -32.21 3.24 14.95
N TYR A 104 -31.80 4.30 15.65
CA TYR A 104 -31.70 4.33 17.11
C TYR A 104 -32.98 4.87 17.75
N GLY A 105 -33.51 4.19 18.77
CA GLY A 105 -34.46 4.80 19.72
C GLY A 105 -35.88 5.08 19.21
N GLU A 106 -36.64 5.86 20.01
CA GLU A 106 -38.11 6.02 20.02
C GLU A 106 -38.79 6.39 18.68
N GLU A 107 -40.11 6.19 18.64
CA GLU A 107 -41.04 6.37 17.51
C GLU A 107 -40.86 7.69 16.74
N GLN A 108 -39.95 7.71 15.78
CA GLN A 108 -39.91 8.75 14.76
C GLN A 108 -40.85 8.37 13.60
N TYR A 109 -41.82 9.23 13.33
CA TYR A 109 -42.81 9.05 12.26
C TYR A 109 -42.18 9.37 10.89
N PHE A 110 -41.34 8.47 10.39
CA PHE A 110 -40.87 8.53 9.01
C PHE A 110 -41.83 7.87 8.04
N TYR A 111 -41.97 8.46 6.86
CA TYR A 111 -42.44 7.75 5.69
C TYR A 111 -41.28 6.92 5.12
N ILE A 112 -41.35 5.60 5.35
CA ILE A 112 -40.33 4.67 4.88
C ILE A 112 -40.81 3.95 3.62
N PHE A 113 -39.99 4.02 2.57
CA PHE A 113 -40.25 3.39 1.29
C PHE A 113 -39.18 2.33 1.01
N TYR A 114 -39.56 1.07 1.17
CA TYR A 114 -38.72 -0.06 0.74
C TYR A 114 -38.92 -0.33 -0.74
N ARG A 115 -37.81 -0.36 -1.47
CA ARG A 115 -37.80 -0.53 -2.93
C ARG A 115 -36.68 -1.48 -3.34
N ARG A 116 -36.85 -2.04 -4.52
CA ARG A 116 -35.80 -2.79 -5.21
C ARG A 116 -35.82 -2.52 -6.70
N PHE A 117 -34.67 -2.72 -7.34
CA PHE A 117 -34.57 -2.79 -8.79
C PHE A 117 -33.56 -3.84 -9.20
N THR A 118 -33.66 -4.29 -10.44
CA THR A 118 -32.78 -5.32 -10.99
C THR A 118 -31.99 -4.72 -12.13
N ILE A 119 -30.68 -4.88 -12.08
CA ILE A 119 -29.75 -4.53 -13.13
C ILE A 119 -29.51 -5.78 -13.98
N PRO A 120 -29.65 -5.71 -15.32
CA PRO A 120 -29.42 -6.86 -16.18
C PRO A 120 -27.97 -7.29 -16.11
N GLY A 121 -27.73 -8.60 -16.27
CA GLY A 121 -26.37 -9.14 -16.32
C GLY A 121 -25.57 -8.60 -17.51
N ALA A 122 -24.26 -8.43 -17.30
CA ALA A 122 -23.32 -8.00 -18.33
C ALA A 122 -22.18 -9.02 -18.52
N GLU A 123 -21.33 -8.82 -19.52
CA GLU A 123 -20.19 -9.68 -19.82
C GLU A 123 -18.99 -9.40 -18.89
N PRO A 124 -18.06 -10.36 -18.69
CA PRO A 124 -16.82 -10.12 -17.96
C PRO A 124 -16.06 -8.90 -18.48
N GLY A 125 -15.51 -8.12 -17.55
CA GLY A 125 -14.83 -6.87 -17.86
C GLY A 125 -15.77 -5.67 -18.06
N SER A 126 -17.01 -5.79 -17.61
CA SER A 126 -17.93 -4.65 -17.55
C SER A 126 -17.82 -3.93 -16.20
N LYS A 127 -17.74 -2.61 -16.22
CA LYS A 127 -17.97 -1.74 -15.05
C LYS A 127 -19.44 -1.35 -15.02
N VAL A 128 -20.13 -1.61 -13.92
CA VAL A 128 -21.52 -1.22 -13.72
C VAL A 128 -21.61 -0.23 -12.58
N GLU A 129 -22.29 0.89 -12.84
CA GLU A 129 -22.51 1.94 -11.86
C GLU A 129 -24.01 2.13 -11.66
N PHE A 130 -24.46 2.34 -10.43
CA PHE A 130 -25.86 2.62 -10.13
C PHE A 130 -26.04 3.67 -9.04
N ARG A 131 -27.16 4.37 -9.09
CA ARG A 131 -27.54 5.37 -8.09
C ARG A 131 -29.05 5.46 -7.93
N ILE A 132 -29.49 5.95 -6.79
CA ILE A 132 -30.88 6.24 -6.48
C ILE A 132 -31.05 7.75 -6.32
N GLU A 133 -32.15 8.27 -6.86
CA GLU A 133 -32.64 9.64 -6.69
C GLU A 133 -33.97 9.56 -5.92
N ALA A 134 -34.11 10.37 -4.87
CA ALA A 134 -35.37 10.55 -4.17
C ALA A 134 -35.73 12.04 -4.10
N ARG A 135 -37.01 12.33 -4.32
CA ARG A 135 -37.58 13.67 -4.23
C ARG A 135 -38.78 13.67 -3.29
N ASP A 136 -38.66 14.46 -2.24
CA ASP A 136 -39.74 14.66 -1.27
C ASP A 136 -40.91 15.46 -1.88
N VAL A 137 -42.00 15.57 -1.12
CA VAL A 137 -43.17 16.38 -1.50
C VAL A 137 -42.84 17.88 -1.67
N GLU A 138 -41.75 18.34 -1.06
CA GLU A 138 -41.30 19.73 -1.02
C GLU A 138 -40.30 20.12 -2.12
N ASN A 139 -39.88 19.15 -2.95
CA ASN A 139 -38.86 19.24 -4.00
C ASN A 139 -37.39 19.22 -3.53
N HIS A 140 -37.09 18.89 -2.28
CA HIS A 140 -35.72 18.53 -1.95
C HIS A 140 -35.37 17.22 -2.64
N THR A 141 -34.19 17.17 -3.25
CA THR A 141 -33.70 16.00 -3.98
C THR A 141 -32.44 15.49 -3.33
N SER A 142 -32.45 14.19 -3.02
CA SER A 142 -31.30 13.46 -2.50
C SER A 142 -30.84 12.41 -3.50
N TYR A 143 -29.54 12.12 -3.44
CA TYR A 143 -28.88 11.07 -4.20
C TYR A 143 -28.15 10.13 -3.24
N SER A 144 -28.20 8.83 -3.56
CA SER A 144 -27.30 7.86 -2.96
C SER A 144 -25.85 8.09 -3.42
N PRO A 145 -24.86 7.45 -2.79
CA PRO A 145 -23.59 7.18 -3.44
C PRO A 145 -23.79 6.53 -4.82
N VAL A 146 -22.85 6.75 -5.73
CA VAL A 146 -22.77 6.08 -7.03
C VAL A 146 -22.02 4.77 -6.86
N TYR A 147 -22.74 3.73 -6.45
CA TYR A 147 -22.14 2.41 -6.24
C TYR A 147 -21.62 1.84 -7.54
N THR A 148 -20.48 1.16 -7.46
CA THR A 148 -19.78 0.56 -8.60
C THR A 148 -19.52 -0.91 -8.32
N TYR A 149 -19.66 -1.76 -9.33
CA TYR A 149 -19.11 -3.11 -9.32
C TYR A 149 -18.55 -3.51 -10.67
N TYR A 150 -17.71 -4.54 -10.65
CA TYR A 150 -17.11 -5.13 -11.81
C TYR A 150 -17.73 -6.50 -12.08
N VAL A 151 -18.01 -6.77 -13.35
CA VAL A 151 -18.41 -8.10 -13.77
C VAL A 151 -17.15 -8.92 -14.03
N VAL A 152 -16.94 -9.93 -13.19
CA VAL A 152 -15.66 -10.66 -13.11
C VAL A 152 -15.66 -11.93 -13.96
N ASN A 153 -14.48 -12.48 -14.23
CA ASN A 153 -14.33 -13.82 -14.80
C ASN A 153 -14.13 -14.85 -13.68
N PRO A 154 -15.18 -15.56 -13.21
CA PRO A 154 -15.07 -16.46 -12.06
C PRO A 154 -14.18 -17.68 -12.32
N SER A 155 -13.89 -18.01 -13.60
CA SER A 155 -12.96 -19.07 -13.99
C SER A 155 -11.51 -18.61 -14.07
N GLY A 156 -11.26 -17.31 -13.97
CA GLY A 156 -9.93 -16.72 -13.98
C GLY A 156 -9.20 -16.86 -12.64
N PRO A 157 -7.89 -16.57 -12.61
CA PRO A 157 -7.12 -16.50 -11.37
C PRO A 157 -7.70 -15.48 -10.40
N ARG A 158 -7.54 -15.73 -9.10
CA ARG A 158 -8.08 -14.87 -8.04
C ARG A 158 -7.12 -13.74 -7.70
N VAL A 159 -7.54 -12.50 -7.93
CA VAL A 159 -6.75 -11.29 -7.64
C VAL A 159 -7.50 -10.44 -6.63
N LEU A 160 -6.96 -10.28 -5.43
CA LEU A 160 -7.51 -9.39 -4.42
C LEU A 160 -6.90 -8.00 -4.58
N ILE A 161 -7.73 -6.97 -4.56
CA ILE A 161 -7.32 -5.58 -4.71
C ILE A 161 -7.76 -4.85 -3.44
N VAL A 162 -6.80 -4.32 -2.68
CA VAL A 162 -7.05 -3.45 -1.54
C VAL A 162 -6.97 -2.02 -2.06
N ASP A 163 -8.13 -1.39 -2.22
CA ASP A 163 -8.26 -0.08 -2.85
C ASP A 163 -9.48 0.69 -2.32
N PRO A 164 -9.30 1.44 -1.21
CA PRO A 164 -10.39 2.21 -0.59
C PRO A 164 -10.86 3.38 -1.47
N SER A 165 -10.11 3.71 -2.53
CA SER A 165 -10.45 4.85 -3.38
C SER A 165 -11.64 4.58 -4.30
N VAL A 166 -11.93 3.31 -4.62
CA VAL A 166 -13.12 2.94 -5.41
C VAL A 166 -14.41 3.22 -4.62
N GLU A 167 -14.42 2.89 -3.34
CA GLU A 167 -15.51 3.26 -2.45
C GLU A 167 -15.59 4.78 -2.31
N ALA A 168 -14.47 5.45 -2.04
CA ALA A 168 -14.44 6.90 -1.89
C ALA A 168 -14.95 7.66 -3.14
N LEU A 169 -14.63 7.22 -4.36
CA LEU A 169 -15.18 7.77 -5.61
C LEU A 169 -16.70 7.64 -5.70
N SER A 170 -17.24 6.55 -5.15
CA SER A 170 -18.69 6.33 -5.11
C SER A 170 -19.38 7.43 -4.28
N PHE A 171 -18.73 7.91 -3.22
CA PHE A 171 -19.22 9.00 -2.38
C PHE A 171 -18.93 10.39 -2.97
N GLU A 172 -17.73 10.60 -3.54
CA GLU A 172 -17.30 11.88 -4.12
C GLU A 172 -18.30 12.40 -5.17
N ARG A 173 -18.80 11.51 -6.04
CA ARG A 173 -19.75 11.84 -7.12
C ARG A 173 -21.11 12.34 -6.62
N SER A 174 -21.45 12.05 -5.36
CA SER A 174 -22.67 12.49 -4.69
C SER A 174 -22.38 13.30 -3.41
N LEU A 175 -21.16 13.83 -3.26
CA LEU A 175 -20.61 14.33 -1.99
C LEU A 175 -21.58 15.26 -1.26
N LYS A 176 -22.05 16.32 -1.94
CA LYS A 176 -22.99 17.29 -1.37
C LYS A 176 -24.25 16.64 -0.80
N SER A 177 -24.82 15.68 -1.52
CA SER A 177 -26.05 15.01 -1.09
C SER A 177 -25.81 14.05 0.06
N VAL A 178 -24.68 13.34 0.06
CA VAL A 178 -24.37 12.36 1.11
C VAL A 178 -23.96 13.08 2.40
N THR A 179 -23.15 14.14 2.33
CA THR A 179 -22.82 15.00 3.48
C THR A 179 -24.08 15.58 4.13
N MET A 180 -25.04 16.02 3.31
CA MET A 180 -26.31 16.53 3.82
C MET A 180 -27.09 15.46 4.60
N GLN A 181 -27.16 14.24 4.08
CA GLN A 181 -27.81 13.12 4.75
C GLN A 181 -27.13 12.78 6.09
N VAL A 182 -25.80 12.71 6.15
CA VAL A 182 -25.06 12.46 7.40
C VAL A 182 -25.32 13.56 8.44
N ASN A 183 -25.26 14.82 8.04
CA ASN A 183 -25.52 15.95 8.94
C ASN A 183 -26.96 15.92 9.51
N PHE A 184 -27.96 15.58 8.68
CA PHE A 184 -29.34 15.45 9.15
C PHE A 184 -29.52 14.25 10.06
N SER A 185 -28.83 13.15 9.76
CA SER A 185 -28.84 11.94 10.60
C SER A 185 -28.35 12.22 12.02
N GLN A 186 -27.24 12.94 12.16
CA GLN A 186 -26.66 13.30 13.46
C GLN A 186 -27.51 14.32 14.21
N ALA A 187 -28.07 15.31 13.51
CA ALA A 187 -28.76 16.42 14.15
C ALA A 187 -30.24 16.15 14.48
N PHE A 188 -30.90 15.24 13.76
CA PHE A 188 -32.37 15.09 13.84
C PHE A 188 -32.84 13.64 13.88
N TYR A 189 -32.29 12.78 13.02
CA TYR A 189 -32.93 11.51 12.68
C TYR A 189 -32.38 10.28 13.43
N HIS A 190 -31.35 10.46 14.25
CA HIS A 190 -30.71 9.39 15.05
C HIS A 190 -30.55 8.08 14.26
N TYR A 191 -30.11 8.20 13.01
CA TYR A 191 -29.84 7.05 12.16
C TYR A 191 -28.32 6.80 12.07
N ASN A 192 -27.90 5.54 12.09
CA ASN A 192 -26.48 5.21 12.05
C ASN A 192 -25.91 5.32 10.62
N LEU A 193 -25.21 6.41 10.34
CA LEU A 193 -24.39 6.62 9.14
C LEU A 193 -22.89 6.71 9.47
N SER A 194 -22.42 6.02 10.51
CA SER A 194 -21.00 6.04 10.89
C SER A 194 -20.09 5.52 9.78
N ASP A 195 -20.57 4.55 8.99
CA ASP A 195 -19.90 4.02 7.80
C ASP A 195 -19.72 5.11 6.73
N PHE A 196 -20.77 5.88 6.46
CA PHE A 196 -20.68 6.99 5.50
C PHE A 196 -19.77 8.11 6.02
N GLU A 197 -19.82 8.40 7.32
CA GLU A 197 -18.96 9.40 7.95
C GLU A 197 -17.49 9.04 7.84
N ALA A 198 -17.14 7.75 8.00
CA ALA A 198 -15.78 7.26 7.86
C ALA A 198 -15.22 7.55 6.45
N VAL A 199 -16.00 7.32 5.40
CA VAL A 199 -15.60 7.60 4.01
C VAL A 199 -15.61 9.11 3.69
N LEU A 200 -16.57 9.86 4.22
CA LEU A 200 -16.69 11.31 3.98
C LEU A 200 -15.59 12.13 4.64
N ARG A 201 -15.06 11.69 5.79
CA ARG A 201 -14.04 12.42 6.55
C ARG A 201 -12.80 12.75 5.71
N PRO A 202 -12.11 11.80 5.04
CA PRO A 202 -10.98 12.12 4.17
C PRO A 202 -11.40 12.94 2.94
N LEU A 203 -12.57 12.68 2.35
CA LEU A 203 -13.07 13.44 1.19
C LEU A 203 -13.28 14.93 1.51
N ASN A 204 -13.90 15.24 2.65
CA ASN A 204 -14.13 16.61 3.11
C ASN A 204 -12.84 17.38 3.41
N ARG A 205 -11.75 16.67 3.72
CA ARG A 205 -10.40 17.25 3.88
C ARG A 205 -9.68 17.48 2.54
N GLY A 206 -10.30 17.11 1.42
CA GLY A 206 -9.79 17.37 0.07
C GLY A 206 -9.23 16.15 -0.65
N ALA A 207 -9.36 14.93 -0.11
CA ALA A 207 -8.83 13.72 -0.73
C ALA A 207 -9.38 13.50 -2.14
N GLY A 208 -10.65 13.86 -2.38
CA GLY A 208 -11.30 13.74 -3.69
C GLY A 208 -10.57 14.45 -4.84
N LYS A 209 -9.72 15.46 -4.56
CA LYS A 209 -8.91 16.14 -5.58
C LYS A 209 -7.78 15.27 -6.15
N PHE A 210 -7.44 14.18 -5.47
CA PHE A 210 -6.34 13.29 -5.80
C PHE A 210 -6.80 11.89 -6.18
N ILE A 211 -8.10 11.60 -6.07
CA ILE A 211 -8.60 10.30 -6.48
C ILE A 211 -8.77 10.29 -7.99
N VAL A 212 -8.05 9.39 -8.64
CA VAL A 212 -8.19 9.11 -10.05
C VAL A 212 -9.07 7.87 -10.20
N GLU A 213 -9.89 7.83 -11.26
CA GLU A 213 -10.74 6.68 -11.51
C GLU A 213 -9.91 5.47 -11.98
N HIS A 214 -9.84 4.45 -11.14
CA HIS A 214 -9.21 3.19 -11.50
C HIS A 214 -10.10 2.36 -12.42
N ARG A 215 -9.45 1.64 -13.35
CA ARG A 215 -10.11 0.93 -14.45
C ARG A 215 -10.06 -0.58 -14.26
N TRP A 216 -10.42 -1.06 -13.07
CA TRP A 216 -10.35 -2.48 -12.71
C TRP A 216 -11.20 -3.39 -13.60
N GLU A 217 -12.13 -2.85 -14.41
CA GLU A 217 -12.86 -3.62 -15.40
C GLU A 217 -11.94 -4.29 -16.44
N PHE A 218 -10.76 -3.73 -16.70
CA PHE A 218 -9.81 -4.36 -17.62
C PHE A 218 -9.22 -5.65 -17.04
N LEU A 219 -9.03 -5.73 -15.72
CA LEU A 219 -8.63 -6.98 -15.06
C LEU A 219 -9.81 -7.94 -14.91
N ALA A 220 -11.00 -7.44 -14.56
CA ALA A 220 -12.20 -8.24 -14.37
C ALA A 220 -12.59 -9.08 -15.60
N LYS A 221 -12.12 -8.68 -16.79
CA LYS A 221 -12.29 -9.44 -18.03
C LYS A 221 -11.62 -10.82 -17.98
N ASP A 222 -10.41 -10.87 -17.43
CA ASP A 222 -9.55 -12.05 -17.48
C ASP A 222 -9.45 -12.75 -16.12
N TYR A 223 -9.60 -12.00 -15.03
CA TYR A 223 -9.40 -12.46 -13.66
C TYR A 223 -10.71 -12.47 -12.87
N ASN A 224 -10.74 -13.35 -11.86
CA ASN A 224 -11.71 -13.27 -10.78
C ASN A 224 -11.16 -12.25 -9.79
N ILE A 225 -11.62 -11.00 -9.86
CA ILE A 225 -11.15 -9.95 -8.96
C ILE A 225 -12.08 -9.80 -7.76
N SER A 226 -11.56 -9.27 -6.66
CA SER A 226 -12.34 -8.72 -5.56
C SER A 226 -11.68 -7.42 -5.13
N VAL A 227 -12.44 -6.33 -5.02
CA VAL A 227 -11.95 -5.02 -4.58
C VAL A 227 -12.53 -4.72 -3.21
N ILE A 228 -11.67 -4.46 -2.24
CA ILE A 228 -12.03 -4.32 -0.83
C ILE A 228 -11.38 -3.08 -0.20
N SER A 229 -11.93 -2.66 0.93
CA SER A 229 -11.30 -1.70 1.83
C SER A 229 -10.27 -2.40 2.76
N PRO A 230 -9.31 -1.65 3.34
CA PRO A 230 -8.27 -2.19 4.22
C PRO A 230 -8.76 -3.10 5.35
N ASP A 231 -9.85 -2.70 6.02
CA ASP A 231 -10.41 -3.38 7.19
C ASP A 231 -11.03 -4.75 6.85
N GLU A 232 -11.33 -5.00 5.58
CA GLU A 232 -11.86 -6.27 5.08
C GLU A 232 -10.74 -7.28 4.73
N LEU A 233 -9.48 -6.84 4.74
CA LEU A 233 -8.34 -7.64 4.25
C LEU A 233 -8.23 -9.00 4.92
N PRO A 234 -8.23 -9.14 6.27
CA PRO A 234 -8.05 -10.44 6.90
C PRO A 234 -9.13 -11.46 6.51
N GLU A 235 -10.40 -11.02 6.46
CA GLU A 235 -11.54 -11.87 6.08
C GLU A 235 -11.48 -12.25 4.60
N ALA A 236 -11.09 -11.31 3.74
CA ALA A 236 -10.95 -11.55 2.31
C ALA A 236 -9.81 -12.55 2.01
N LEU A 237 -8.68 -12.48 2.72
CA LEU A 237 -7.58 -13.45 2.57
C LEU A 237 -8.07 -14.88 2.86
N GLU A 238 -8.87 -15.06 3.92
CA GLU A 238 -9.40 -16.37 4.30
C GLU A 238 -10.44 -16.91 3.31
N LYS A 239 -11.42 -16.08 2.93
CA LYS A 239 -12.56 -16.48 2.11
C LYS A 239 -12.23 -16.53 0.63
N PHE A 240 -11.58 -15.50 0.11
CA PHE A 240 -11.29 -15.36 -1.31
C PHE A 240 -10.06 -16.16 -1.71
N ARG A 241 -9.07 -16.32 -0.81
CA ARG A 241 -7.82 -17.06 -1.06
C ARG A 241 -7.12 -16.61 -2.35
N PRO A 242 -6.75 -15.32 -2.45
CA PRO A 242 -6.13 -14.78 -3.66
C PRO A 242 -4.80 -15.45 -4.01
N GLN A 243 -4.50 -15.48 -5.30
CA GLN A 243 -3.19 -15.85 -5.84
C GLN A 243 -2.29 -14.63 -6.01
N VAL A 244 -2.89 -13.43 -6.15
CA VAL A 244 -2.18 -12.14 -6.15
C VAL A 244 -2.96 -11.15 -5.32
N ILE A 245 -2.25 -10.35 -4.53
CA ILE A 245 -2.78 -9.21 -3.79
C ILE A 245 -2.18 -7.94 -4.39
N ILE A 246 -3.05 -6.97 -4.71
CA ILE A 246 -2.68 -5.64 -5.18
C ILE A 246 -3.01 -4.64 -4.07
N LEU A 247 -2.00 -3.93 -3.56
CA LEU A 247 -2.18 -2.80 -2.65
C LEU A 247 -2.16 -1.51 -3.48
N SER A 248 -3.28 -0.78 -3.47
CA SER A 248 -3.49 0.39 -4.30
C SER A 248 -4.01 1.57 -3.50
N ASN A 249 -3.40 2.73 -3.73
CA ASN A 249 -3.91 4.02 -3.26
C ASN A 249 -4.08 4.15 -1.74
N LEU A 250 -3.27 3.42 -0.94
CA LEU A 250 -3.37 3.42 0.53
C LEU A 250 -2.63 4.58 1.21
N TRP A 251 -2.49 5.72 0.52
CA TRP A 251 -1.64 6.82 1.00
C TRP A 251 -2.25 7.63 2.13
N VAL A 252 -3.57 7.64 2.31
CA VAL A 252 -4.22 8.39 3.41
C VAL A 252 -4.15 7.54 4.69
N PRO A 253 -3.91 8.09 5.90
CA PRO A 253 -3.94 7.32 7.15
C PRO A 253 -5.23 6.51 7.33
N ASP A 254 -6.38 7.12 7.03
CA ASP A 254 -7.70 6.48 7.12
C ASP A 254 -7.86 5.32 6.13
N TRP A 255 -6.96 5.19 5.15
CA TRP A 255 -6.90 4.17 4.11
C TRP A 255 -5.74 3.19 4.33
N GLY A 256 -5.01 3.34 5.42
CA GLY A 256 -3.85 2.51 5.74
C GLY A 256 -4.22 1.12 6.24
N LEU A 257 -3.24 0.23 6.17
CA LEU A 257 -3.26 -1.05 6.87
C LEU A 257 -2.82 -0.83 8.32
N SER A 258 -3.56 -1.44 9.26
CA SER A 258 -3.12 -1.58 10.65
C SER A 258 -1.95 -2.56 10.78
N GLU A 259 -1.29 -2.59 11.94
CA GLU A 259 -0.21 -3.54 12.21
C GLU A 259 -0.71 -5.00 12.08
N ASP A 260 -1.87 -5.31 12.64
CA ASP A 260 -2.50 -6.65 12.55
C ASP A 260 -2.82 -7.04 11.10
N GLU A 261 -3.28 -6.10 10.28
CA GLU A 261 -3.55 -6.33 8.85
C GLU A 261 -2.26 -6.56 8.05
N MET A 262 -1.19 -5.82 8.35
CA MET A 262 0.12 -6.04 7.72
C MET A 262 0.72 -7.39 8.11
N GLU A 263 0.59 -7.80 9.38
CA GLU A 263 1.02 -9.13 9.83
C GLU A 263 0.20 -10.23 9.14
N ALA A 264 -1.13 -10.11 9.10
CA ALA A 264 -2.00 -11.06 8.41
C ALA A 264 -1.65 -11.21 6.92
N LEU A 265 -1.37 -10.10 6.24
CA LEU A 265 -0.92 -10.11 4.84
C LEU A 265 0.44 -10.79 4.71
N ASN A 266 1.41 -10.43 5.55
CA ASN A 266 2.74 -11.01 5.52
C ASN A 266 2.71 -12.53 5.73
N ASP A 267 1.93 -13.01 6.70
CA ASP A 267 1.76 -14.43 6.99
C ASP A 267 1.08 -15.17 5.83
N TYR A 268 0.07 -14.55 5.22
CA TYR A 268 -0.59 -15.10 4.04
C TYR A 268 0.38 -15.25 2.86
N LEU A 269 1.19 -14.23 2.58
CA LEU A 269 2.17 -14.25 1.48
C LEU A 269 3.20 -15.37 1.69
N HIS A 270 3.74 -15.54 2.89
CA HIS A 270 4.72 -16.59 3.19
C HIS A 270 4.13 -18.00 3.16
N SER A 271 2.89 -18.18 3.64
CA SER A 271 2.26 -19.50 3.72
C SER A 271 1.65 -20.00 2.40
N THR A 272 1.31 -19.09 1.50
CA THR A 272 0.63 -19.42 0.24
C THR A 272 1.47 -19.15 -1.01
N HIS A 273 2.58 -18.43 -0.87
CA HIS A 273 3.41 -17.93 -1.96
C HIS A 273 2.64 -17.02 -2.95
N ALA A 274 1.55 -16.40 -2.49
CA ALA A 274 0.79 -15.46 -3.31
C ALA A 274 1.64 -14.26 -3.72
N GLY A 275 1.42 -13.76 -4.93
CA GLY A 275 2.13 -12.59 -5.44
C GLY A 275 1.67 -11.30 -4.74
N LEU A 276 2.58 -10.37 -4.50
CA LEU A 276 2.27 -9.02 -4.01
C LEU A 276 2.59 -7.99 -5.08
N ILE A 277 1.65 -7.07 -5.37
CA ILE A 277 1.89 -5.90 -6.20
C ILE A 277 1.50 -4.67 -5.41
N VAL A 278 2.44 -3.75 -5.23
CA VAL A 278 2.23 -2.48 -4.54
C VAL A 278 2.33 -1.37 -5.57
N THR A 279 1.22 -0.69 -5.80
CA THR A 279 1.15 0.41 -6.78
C THR A 279 1.42 1.77 -6.12
N ALA A 280 1.38 2.83 -6.92
CA ALA A 280 1.63 4.18 -6.45
C ALA A 280 0.66 4.59 -5.32
N GLY A 281 1.11 5.53 -4.50
CA GLY A 281 0.40 5.98 -3.30
C GLY A 281 0.63 5.07 -2.09
N THR A 282 0.68 3.74 -2.20
CA THR A 282 0.73 2.89 -1.01
C THR A 282 1.94 3.13 -0.10
N LEU A 283 3.14 3.38 -0.66
CA LEU A 283 4.34 3.72 0.12
C LEU A 283 4.49 5.23 0.41
N LEU A 284 3.50 6.07 0.10
CA LEU A 284 3.59 7.51 0.31
C LEU A 284 3.54 7.87 1.81
N ASP A 285 4.72 8.06 2.38
CA ASP A 285 4.90 8.32 3.81
C ASP A 285 4.41 9.70 4.29
N THR A 286 4.47 10.75 3.44
CA THR A 286 4.00 12.11 3.86
C THR A 286 2.63 12.14 4.47
N THR A 287 1.82 11.17 4.07
CA THR A 287 0.45 11.04 4.49
C THR A 287 0.28 9.79 5.35
N ASN A 288 0.96 8.67 5.07
CA ASN A 288 0.84 7.45 5.88
C ASN A 288 2.21 6.76 6.11
N PRO A 289 2.99 7.18 7.14
CA PRO A 289 4.31 6.59 7.44
C PRO A 289 4.26 5.12 7.86
N GLY A 290 3.11 4.64 8.34
CA GLY A 290 2.97 3.30 8.90
C GLY A 290 3.35 2.19 7.91
N HIS A 291 3.12 2.39 6.62
CA HIS A 291 3.45 1.41 5.58
C HIS A 291 4.93 1.28 5.29
N ILE A 292 5.72 2.35 5.48
CA ILE A 292 7.18 2.22 5.44
C ILE A 292 7.63 1.42 6.65
N GLY A 293 7.05 1.70 7.82
CA GLY A 293 7.36 1.03 9.08
C GLY A 293 8.68 1.49 9.69
N THR A 294 9.00 0.92 10.85
CA THR A 294 10.24 1.18 11.58
C THR A 294 11.16 -0.03 11.52
N PRO A 295 12.49 0.16 11.71
CA PRO A 295 13.44 -0.94 11.64
C PRO A 295 13.04 -2.11 12.54
N GLY A 296 12.85 -3.28 11.92
CA GLY A 296 12.53 -4.53 12.62
C GLY A 296 11.06 -4.96 12.58
N ASN A 297 10.14 -4.05 12.23
CA ASN A 297 8.71 -4.36 12.13
C ASN A 297 8.33 -4.83 10.73
N VAL A 298 7.26 -5.63 10.66
CA VAL A 298 6.60 -5.97 9.38
C VAL A 298 5.98 -4.71 8.80
N SER A 299 6.21 -4.48 7.51
CA SER A 299 5.68 -3.33 6.79
C SER A 299 5.60 -3.61 5.30
N VAL A 300 4.97 -2.73 4.53
CA VAL A 300 4.95 -2.84 3.07
C VAL A 300 6.37 -2.75 2.50
N ALA A 301 7.25 -1.93 3.11
CA ALA A 301 8.65 -1.86 2.71
C ALA A 301 9.39 -3.19 2.89
N THR A 302 9.22 -3.88 4.02
CA THR A 302 9.89 -5.18 4.24
C THR A 302 9.29 -6.27 3.36
N MET A 303 7.97 -6.27 3.13
CA MET A 303 7.31 -7.16 2.18
C MET A 303 7.83 -7.00 0.74
N LEU A 304 8.27 -5.80 0.37
CA LEU A 304 8.92 -5.50 -0.92
C LEU A 304 10.43 -5.74 -0.94
N ARG A 305 11.04 -6.13 0.19
CA ARG A 305 12.50 -6.28 0.38
C ARG A 305 13.24 -4.95 0.22
N MET A 306 12.61 -3.89 0.70
CA MET A 306 13.10 -2.52 0.73
C MET A 306 13.40 -2.06 2.16
N ASP A 307 13.86 -2.94 3.05
CA ASP A 307 14.14 -2.66 4.46
C ASP A 307 14.94 -1.36 4.73
N PRO A 308 15.96 -0.97 3.93
CA PRO A 308 16.66 0.30 4.15
C PRO A 308 15.75 1.53 4.13
N LEU A 309 14.57 1.43 3.50
CA LEU A 309 13.57 2.49 3.50
C LEU A 309 12.98 2.73 4.91
N GLN A 310 12.95 1.73 5.79
CA GLN A 310 12.54 1.90 7.20
C GLN A 310 13.45 2.86 7.97
N LEU A 311 14.69 3.06 7.50
CA LEU A 311 15.61 4.02 8.10
C LEU A 311 15.25 5.47 7.81
N ALA A 312 14.35 5.72 6.85
CA ALA A 312 14.06 7.07 6.40
C ALA A 312 13.48 7.92 7.54
N LEU A 313 12.53 7.37 8.30
CA LEU A 313 11.95 8.02 9.49
C LEU A 313 13.02 8.27 10.55
N THR A 314 13.85 7.27 10.83
CA THR A 314 14.93 7.39 11.80
C THR A 314 15.95 8.46 11.39
N ALA A 315 16.28 8.55 10.10
CA ALA A 315 17.19 9.57 9.57
C ALA A 315 16.59 10.96 9.65
N ARG A 316 15.29 11.09 9.38
CA ARG A 316 14.57 12.35 9.51
C ARG A 316 14.67 12.90 10.93
N ASP A 317 14.40 12.05 11.91
CA ASP A 317 14.39 12.45 13.32
C ASP A 317 15.82 12.67 13.84
N ALA A 318 16.76 11.77 13.51
CA ALA A 318 18.14 11.80 13.96
C ALA A 318 18.97 12.97 13.41
N LEU A 319 18.57 13.53 12.25
CA LEU A 319 19.24 14.65 11.59
C LEU A 319 18.42 15.95 11.65
N ASN A 320 17.34 15.98 12.43
CA ASN A 320 16.45 17.14 12.60
C ASN A 320 15.90 17.68 11.26
N LEU A 321 15.42 16.78 10.42
CA LEU A 321 14.87 17.04 9.10
C LEU A 321 13.34 16.97 9.10
N SER A 322 12.69 17.49 10.14
CA SER A 322 11.22 17.42 10.32
C SER A 322 10.43 17.90 9.09
N ASP A 323 11.00 18.86 8.35
CA ASP A 323 10.37 19.49 7.19
C ASP A 323 10.69 18.77 5.87
N VAL A 324 11.47 17.68 5.92
CA VAL A 324 11.81 16.85 4.76
C VAL A 324 10.85 15.66 4.70
N PRO A 325 9.99 15.60 3.68
CA PRO A 325 9.11 14.47 3.47
C PRO A 325 9.88 13.23 3.01
N LEU A 326 9.39 12.08 3.45
CA LEU A 326 10.02 10.76 3.27
C LEU A 326 9.79 10.18 1.88
N MET A 327 8.54 10.25 1.43
CA MET A 327 8.14 10.01 0.05
C MET A 327 7.22 11.09 -0.43
N THR A 328 7.16 11.29 -1.74
CA THR A 328 6.54 12.47 -2.33
C THR A 328 5.45 12.04 -3.28
N MET A 329 4.40 12.85 -3.38
CA MET A 329 3.23 12.52 -4.20
C MET A 329 3.57 12.36 -5.68
N ASN A 330 2.64 11.73 -6.40
CA ASN A 330 2.68 11.47 -7.84
C ASN A 330 3.07 12.71 -8.67
N VAL A 331 4.23 12.64 -9.31
CA VAL A 331 4.78 13.66 -10.21
C VAL A 331 4.80 13.13 -11.63
N ASN A 332 4.09 13.78 -12.55
CA ASN A 332 4.21 13.43 -13.96
C ASN A 332 5.41 14.17 -14.58
N THR A 333 6.51 13.47 -14.78
CA THR A 333 7.73 14.03 -15.41
C THR A 333 7.68 13.96 -16.95
N GLY A 334 6.69 13.28 -17.53
CA GLY A 334 6.48 13.20 -18.98
C GLY A 334 7.45 12.29 -19.73
N TYR A 335 8.26 11.49 -19.03
CA TYR A 335 9.18 10.55 -19.65
C TYR A 335 8.53 9.17 -19.85
N PRO A 336 8.76 8.52 -21.00
CA PRO A 336 8.24 7.19 -21.27
C PRO A 336 8.89 6.16 -20.34
N LEU A 337 8.18 5.06 -20.11
CA LEU A 337 8.68 3.93 -19.35
C LEU A 337 9.41 2.95 -20.28
N THR A 338 10.70 2.74 -20.04
CA THR A 338 11.50 1.74 -20.76
C THR A 338 11.51 0.43 -19.98
N PHE A 339 11.09 -0.65 -20.65
CA PHE A 339 11.20 -2.01 -20.14
C PHE A 339 12.62 -2.53 -20.32
N LEU A 340 13.16 -3.11 -19.25
CA LEU A 340 14.43 -3.80 -19.27
C LEU A 340 14.19 -5.27 -19.64
N ARG A 341 15.22 -5.90 -20.22
CA ARG A 341 15.28 -7.32 -20.58
C ARG A 341 15.35 -8.24 -19.34
N ARG A 342 14.45 -8.03 -18.38
CA ARG A 342 14.34 -8.72 -17.09
C ARG A 342 12.86 -8.92 -16.74
N GLY A 343 12.52 -10.03 -16.11
CA GLY A 343 11.15 -10.32 -15.70
C GLY A 343 10.21 -10.61 -16.88
N PRO A 344 8.94 -10.17 -16.85
CA PRO A 344 7.94 -10.52 -17.86
C PRO A 344 7.97 -9.69 -19.14
N PHE A 345 8.97 -8.82 -19.32
CA PHE A 345 9.07 -7.91 -20.45
C PHE A 345 10.17 -8.34 -21.43
N SER A 346 9.93 -8.12 -22.72
CA SER A 346 10.81 -8.53 -23.82
C SER A 346 11.54 -7.34 -24.46
N ASP A 347 12.08 -6.42 -23.65
CA ASP A 347 12.48 -5.04 -24.02
C ASP A 347 11.35 -4.23 -24.69
N GLY A 348 11.47 -2.90 -24.67
CA GLY A 348 10.57 -1.98 -25.35
C GLY A 348 10.27 -0.74 -24.51
N ASP A 349 9.42 0.12 -25.03
CA ASP A 349 8.98 1.33 -24.32
C ASP A 349 7.45 1.39 -24.27
N LEU A 350 6.93 2.00 -23.22
CA LEU A 350 5.54 2.41 -23.10
C LEU A 350 5.49 3.94 -23.03
N GLU A 351 4.90 4.56 -24.05
CA GLU A 351 4.53 5.98 -24.03
C GLU A 351 3.33 6.15 -23.09
N THR A 352 3.63 6.42 -21.83
CA THR A 352 2.63 6.71 -20.80
C THR A 352 3.05 7.94 -20.01
N ASN A 353 2.06 8.65 -19.51
CA ASN A 353 2.24 9.75 -18.56
C ASN A 353 2.54 9.15 -17.19
N VAL A 354 3.79 8.72 -16.98
CA VAL A 354 4.22 8.13 -15.71
C VAL A 354 4.18 9.20 -14.62
N SER A 355 3.17 9.12 -13.76
CA SER A 355 3.11 9.89 -12.52
C SER A 355 3.85 9.13 -11.43
N THR A 356 5.01 9.60 -10.97
CA THR A 356 5.88 8.82 -10.09
C THR A 356 5.86 9.25 -8.62
N VAL A 357 5.94 8.27 -7.72
CA VAL A 357 6.28 8.42 -6.31
C VAL A 357 7.80 8.40 -6.14
N VAL A 358 8.29 9.38 -5.40
CA VAL A 358 9.72 9.49 -5.07
C VAL A 358 9.98 8.83 -3.73
N GLY A 359 11.04 8.04 -3.65
CA GLY A 359 11.46 7.35 -2.43
C GLY A 359 12.41 6.20 -2.73
N TRP A 360 12.12 5.41 -3.77
CA TRP A 360 12.90 4.24 -4.15
C TRP A 360 14.31 4.57 -4.69
N GLN A 361 14.58 5.84 -5.03
CA GLN A 361 15.85 6.29 -5.63
C GLN A 361 17.07 6.01 -4.76
N TYR A 362 16.94 5.66 -3.48
CA TYR A 362 18.09 5.23 -2.66
C TYR A 362 18.77 3.95 -3.21
N LEU A 363 18.07 3.19 -4.07
CA LEU A 363 18.62 2.03 -4.78
C LEU A 363 19.49 2.40 -5.99
N LEU A 364 19.44 3.66 -6.42
CA LEU A 364 20.15 4.11 -7.63
C LEU A 364 21.65 4.33 -7.36
N PRO A 365 22.52 3.97 -8.32
CA PRO A 365 23.89 4.43 -8.31
C PRO A 365 23.98 5.96 -8.42
N ASN A 366 25.13 6.54 -8.03
CA ASN A 366 25.32 7.99 -7.94
C ASN A 366 24.94 8.78 -9.21
N ILE A 367 25.25 8.25 -10.40
CA ILE A 367 24.96 8.94 -11.67
C ILE A 367 23.44 8.96 -11.97
N PRO A 368 22.74 7.81 -12.06
CA PRO A 368 21.27 7.78 -12.14
C PRO A 368 20.55 8.59 -11.07
N PHE A 369 20.99 8.49 -9.81
CA PHE A 369 20.45 9.28 -8.71
C PHE A 369 20.52 10.78 -8.98
N GLY A 370 21.69 11.26 -9.44
CA GLY A 370 21.87 12.66 -9.81
C GLY A 370 21.01 13.11 -10.99
N ILE A 371 20.68 12.21 -11.94
CA ILE A 371 19.76 12.48 -13.04
C ILE A 371 18.33 12.65 -12.50
N ALA A 372 17.85 11.71 -11.69
CA ALA A 372 16.53 11.77 -11.06
C ALA A 372 16.36 13.06 -10.25
N ARG A 373 17.34 13.39 -9.40
CA ARG A 373 17.34 14.60 -8.59
C ARG A 373 17.19 15.86 -9.44
N ARG A 374 17.99 16.01 -10.49
CA ARG A 374 17.91 17.20 -11.38
C ARG A 374 16.58 17.27 -12.12
N SER A 375 16.05 16.14 -12.58
CA SER A 375 14.76 16.08 -13.28
C SER A 375 13.62 16.56 -12.37
N LEU A 376 13.56 16.02 -11.15
CA LEU A 376 12.53 16.37 -10.16
C LEU A 376 12.65 17.83 -9.71
N MET A 377 13.87 18.33 -9.45
CA MET A 377 14.07 19.74 -9.11
C MET A 377 13.62 20.66 -10.24
N LYS A 378 13.95 20.33 -11.49
CA LYS A 378 13.48 21.10 -12.64
C LYS A 378 11.96 21.11 -12.72
N PHE A 379 11.31 19.95 -12.54
CA PHE A 379 9.85 19.86 -12.50
C PHE A 379 9.27 20.75 -11.38
N ALA A 380 9.88 20.73 -10.19
CA ALA A 380 9.47 21.55 -9.06
C ALA A 380 9.50 23.04 -9.38
N ASP A 381 10.59 23.50 -10.00
CA ASP A 381 10.78 24.89 -10.38
C ASP A 381 9.78 25.33 -11.45
N GLU A 382 9.52 24.48 -12.44
CA GLU A 382 8.58 24.75 -13.54
C GLU A 382 7.10 24.72 -13.10
N ASN A 383 6.76 23.97 -12.04
CA ASN A 383 5.37 23.74 -11.60
C ASN A 383 5.05 24.30 -10.21
N GLY A 384 5.87 25.20 -9.67
CA GLY A 384 5.82 25.62 -8.27
C GLY A 384 4.45 26.12 -7.76
N LEU A 385 3.63 26.76 -8.60
CA LEU A 385 2.27 27.19 -8.21
C LEU A 385 1.35 26.01 -7.95
N ARG A 386 1.25 25.07 -8.90
CA ARG A 386 0.45 23.85 -8.77
C ARG A 386 0.89 23.03 -7.56
N LEU A 387 2.20 22.98 -7.31
CA LEU A 387 2.78 22.24 -6.20
C LEU A 387 2.46 22.86 -4.83
N ARG A 388 2.30 24.19 -4.74
CA ARG A 388 1.80 24.84 -3.53
C ARG A 388 0.33 24.52 -3.26
N GLU A 389 -0.51 24.54 -4.28
CA GLU A 389 -1.92 24.14 -4.15
C GLU A 389 -2.03 22.70 -3.63
N VAL A 390 -1.21 21.83 -4.20
CA VAL A 390 -1.08 20.44 -3.77
C VAL A 390 -0.63 20.33 -2.31
N GLY A 391 0.39 21.09 -1.91
CA GLY A 391 0.88 21.12 -0.52
C GLY A 391 -0.19 21.57 0.47
N GLU A 392 -1.03 22.55 0.12
CA GLU A 392 -2.16 22.97 0.96
C GLU A 392 -3.20 21.85 1.14
N VAL A 393 -3.48 21.06 0.10
CA VAL A 393 -4.41 19.93 0.25
C VAL A 393 -3.79 18.82 1.10
N VAL A 394 -2.51 18.50 0.92
CA VAL A 394 -1.80 17.53 1.80
C VAL A 394 -1.83 17.99 3.25
N LYS A 395 -1.58 19.28 3.50
CA LYS A 395 -1.69 19.89 4.84
C LYS A 395 -3.09 19.77 5.42
N ASN A 396 -4.13 20.00 4.63
CA ASN A 396 -5.51 19.82 5.09
C ASN A 396 -5.85 18.36 5.38
N LEU A 397 -5.27 17.43 4.63
CA LEU A 397 -5.45 15.99 4.83
C LEU A 397 -4.75 15.48 6.08
N THR A 398 -3.55 15.97 6.36
CA THR A 398 -2.62 15.31 7.30
C THR A 398 -2.17 16.18 8.46
N GLY A 399 -2.38 17.49 8.37
CA GLY A 399 -1.79 18.48 9.26
C GLY A 399 -0.31 18.77 8.98
N ALA A 400 0.36 18.00 8.10
CA ALA A 400 1.78 18.17 7.80
C ALA A 400 2.02 19.23 6.73
N ASP A 401 2.98 20.12 6.98
CA ASP A 401 3.46 21.05 5.96
C ASP A 401 4.25 20.29 4.90
N PHE A 402 3.72 20.26 3.67
CA PHE A 402 4.36 19.59 2.56
C PHE A 402 5.11 20.58 1.66
N ASN A 403 6.43 20.47 1.64
CA ASN A 403 7.28 21.26 0.75
C ASN A 403 7.80 20.41 -0.42
N PHE A 404 7.22 20.61 -1.60
CA PHE A 404 7.61 19.87 -2.79
C PHE A 404 9.04 20.20 -3.27
N SER A 405 9.51 21.43 -3.12
CA SER A 405 10.89 21.76 -3.53
C SER A 405 11.93 21.00 -2.69
N VAL A 406 11.65 20.82 -1.39
CA VAL A 406 12.47 20.01 -0.49
C VAL A 406 12.36 18.51 -0.86
N SER A 407 11.15 18.05 -1.13
CA SER A 407 10.86 16.69 -1.65
C SER A 407 11.70 16.34 -2.88
N ALA A 408 11.62 17.20 -3.90
CA ALA A 408 12.30 17.02 -5.18
C ALA A 408 13.83 17.04 -5.08
N SER A 409 14.37 17.57 -3.97
CA SER A 409 15.81 17.58 -3.72
C SER A 409 16.39 16.20 -3.35
N LEU A 410 15.53 15.19 -3.11
CA LEU A 410 15.91 13.82 -2.76
C LEU A 410 16.81 13.72 -1.52
N THR A 411 16.62 14.60 -0.53
CA THR A 411 17.47 14.64 0.66
C THR A 411 17.53 13.31 1.39
N LEU A 412 16.39 12.73 1.77
CA LEU A 412 16.35 11.45 2.50
C LEU A 412 16.85 10.27 1.65
N PRO A 413 16.40 10.07 0.40
CA PRO A 413 17.01 9.08 -0.49
C PRO A 413 18.54 9.25 -0.64
N GLY A 414 19.04 10.49 -0.66
CA GLY A 414 20.46 10.79 -0.70
C GLY A 414 21.19 10.36 0.58
N ILE A 415 20.62 10.63 1.75
CA ILE A 415 21.14 10.17 3.04
C ILE A 415 21.18 8.64 3.11
N LEU A 416 20.11 7.97 2.68
CA LEU A 416 20.03 6.51 2.67
C LEU A 416 21.04 5.87 1.69
N THR A 417 21.30 6.53 0.56
CA THR A 417 22.34 6.08 -0.40
C THR A 417 23.73 6.18 0.23
N GLY A 418 23.95 7.19 1.07
CA GLY A 418 25.23 7.48 1.73
C GLY A 418 25.39 6.89 3.13
N VAL A 419 24.44 6.08 3.62
CA VAL A 419 24.54 5.50 4.97
C VAL A 419 25.79 4.64 5.09
N SER A 420 26.54 4.79 6.18
CA SER A 420 27.64 3.88 6.50
C SER A 420 27.16 2.87 7.53
N VAL A 421 27.40 1.59 7.28
CA VAL A 421 26.97 0.50 8.16
C VAL A 421 28.17 -0.01 8.94
N SER A 422 28.23 0.29 10.24
CA SER A 422 29.30 -0.16 11.12
C SER A 422 28.96 -1.51 11.74
N ASP A 423 29.81 -2.01 12.65
CA ASP A 423 29.58 -3.29 13.32
C ASP A 423 28.35 -3.30 14.24
N ASP A 424 27.95 -2.16 14.80
CA ASP A 424 26.91 -2.12 15.86
C ASP A 424 25.71 -1.23 15.51
N GLY A 425 25.71 -0.65 14.31
CA GLY A 425 24.66 0.27 13.88
C GLY A 425 24.97 0.93 12.55
N ILE A 426 24.37 2.10 12.35
CA ILE A 426 24.55 2.90 11.14
C ILE A 426 24.95 4.32 11.50
N LEU A 427 25.69 4.95 10.59
CA LEU A 427 26.07 6.35 10.62
C LEU A 427 25.33 7.06 9.49
N LEU A 428 24.54 8.06 9.87
CA LEU A 428 23.78 8.91 8.97
C LEU A 428 24.46 10.28 8.95
N GLU A 429 24.71 10.81 7.76
CA GLU A 429 25.35 12.11 7.60
C GLU A 429 24.53 13.02 6.68
N TYR A 430 24.35 14.27 7.12
CA TYR A 430 23.79 15.32 6.28
C TYR A 430 24.36 16.68 6.67
N ASN A 431 24.91 17.43 5.70
CA ASN A 431 25.50 18.76 5.88
C ASN A 431 26.48 18.84 7.07
N GLY A 432 27.33 17.82 7.24
CA GLY A 432 28.33 17.75 8.31
C GLY A 432 27.76 17.39 9.70
N THR A 433 26.45 17.21 9.82
CA THR A 433 25.82 16.61 11.00
C THR A 433 25.87 15.09 10.82
N VAL A 434 26.49 14.40 11.78
CA VAL A 434 26.59 12.94 11.82
C VAL A 434 25.79 12.43 12.99
N SER A 435 24.95 11.42 12.77
CA SER A 435 24.16 10.77 13.80
C SER A 435 24.37 9.26 13.75
N TYR A 436 24.59 8.67 14.92
CA TYR A 436 24.73 7.23 15.07
C TYR A 436 23.41 6.62 15.53
N VAL A 437 22.96 5.58 14.85
CA VAL A 437 21.74 4.85 15.16
C VAL A 437 22.10 3.40 15.43
N ALA A 438 21.88 2.96 16.66
CA ALA A 438 21.97 1.54 17.01
C ALA A 438 20.74 0.81 16.48
N LEU A 439 20.96 -0.38 15.91
CA LEU A 439 19.92 -1.25 15.40
C LEU A 439 20.02 -2.62 16.08
N ASP A 440 18.91 -3.34 16.15
CA ASP A 440 18.98 -4.74 16.55
C ASP A 440 19.79 -5.53 15.50
N ARG A 441 20.40 -6.63 15.96
CA ARG A 441 21.37 -7.37 15.15
C ARG A 441 20.78 -7.93 13.86
N LYS A 442 19.51 -8.37 13.86
CA LYS A 442 18.87 -8.95 12.68
C LYS A 442 18.63 -7.88 11.62
N THR A 443 18.06 -6.75 12.04
CA THR A 443 17.81 -5.62 11.16
C THR A 443 19.11 -5.04 10.60
N LEU A 444 20.16 -4.93 11.43
CA LEU A 444 21.47 -4.44 11.01
C LEU A 444 22.06 -5.27 9.87
N GLU A 445 22.06 -6.60 9.99
CA GLU A 445 22.65 -7.46 8.95
C GLU A 445 21.81 -7.46 7.67
N ARG A 446 20.46 -7.41 7.76
CA ARG A 446 19.60 -7.23 6.56
C ARG A 446 19.90 -5.91 5.85
N ILE A 447 20.03 -4.81 6.58
CA ILE A 447 20.43 -3.51 6.03
C ILE A 447 21.83 -3.56 5.43
N ARG A 448 22.81 -4.19 6.12
CA ARG A 448 24.18 -4.35 5.60
C ARG A 448 24.18 -5.06 4.24
N LEU A 449 23.43 -6.15 4.14
CA LEU A 449 23.28 -6.91 2.90
C LEU A 449 22.62 -6.07 1.80
N LEU A 450 21.42 -5.54 2.05
CA LEU A 450 20.65 -4.78 1.06
C LEU A 450 21.36 -3.50 0.61
N HIS A 451 22.09 -2.85 1.52
CA HIS A 451 22.92 -1.69 1.18
C HIS A 451 24.09 -2.07 0.27
N ALA A 452 24.70 -3.24 0.49
CA ALA A 452 25.80 -3.73 -0.32
C ALA A 452 25.35 -4.15 -1.73
N VAL A 453 24.18 -4.78 -1.86
CA VAL A 453 23.62 -5.24 -3.15
C VAL A 453 22.67 -4.24 -3.81
N ARG A 454 22.66 -2.98 -3.35
CA ARG A 454 21.81 -1.93 -3.93
C ARG A 454 22.09 -1.79 -5.43
N GLY A 455 21.02 -1.69 -6.22
CA GLY A 455 21.09 -1.66 -7.69
C GLY A 455 21.00 -3.04 -8.36
N HIS A 456 21.18 -4.12 -7.60
CA HIS A 456 20.91 -5.49 -8.05
C HIS A 456 19.61 -6.03 -7.48
N TYR A 457 19.30 -5.71 -6.23
CA TYR A 457 18.14 -6.24 -5.53
C TYR A 457 17.50 -5.19 -4.60
N PRO A 458 16.17 -4.93 -4.71
CA PRO A 458 15.23 -5.45 -5.70
C PRO A 458 15.63 -5.15 -7.16
N VAL A 459 15.20 -6.02 -8.07
CA VAL A 459 15.51 -5.95 -9.50
C VAL A 459 14.66 -4.89 -10.18
N MET A 460 15.28 -4.07 -11.02
CA MET A 460 14.53 -3.16 -11.88
C MET A 460 14.04 -3.87 -13.14
N PHE A 461 12.72 -3.89 -13.35
CA PHE A 461 12.09 -4.40 -14.58
C PHE A 461 11.79 -3.31 -15.59
N ALA A 462 11.53 -2.09 -15.13
CA ALA A 462 11.30 -0.95 -15.99
C ALA A 462 11.71 0.35 -15.30
N ARG A 463 12.03 1.38 -16.08
CA ARG A 463 12.30 2.72 -15.56
C ARG A 463 12.03 3.79 -16.59
N THR A 464 11.78 5.01 -16.13
CA THR A 464 11.83 6.18 -16.99
C THR A 464 13.28 6.54 -17.33
N THR A 465 13.49 7.25 -18.43
CA THR A 465 14.83 7.68 -18.86
C THR A 465 15.50 8.64 -17.87
N ASP A 466 14.70 9.39 -17.12
CA ASP A 466 15.16 10.31 -16.08
C ASP A 466 15.28 9.65 -14.69
N TYR A 467 14.99 8.35 -14.57
CA TYR A 467 15.02 7.58 -13.31
C TYR A 467 14.07 8.11 -12.23
N SER A 468 13.05 8.87 -12.61
CA SER A 468 12.02 9.33 -11.68
C SER A 468 11.01 8.23 -11.37
N GLY A 469 10.68 7.35 -12.34
CA GLY A 469 9.78 6.21 -12.17
C GLY A 469 10.43 4.85 -12.44
N ALA A 470 9.96 3.80 -11.75
CA ALA A 470 10.41 2.44 -11.94
C ALA A 470 9.36 1.38 -11.59
N ILE A 471 9.56 0.19 -12.16
CA ILE A 471 8.98 -1.07 -11.67
C ILE A 471 10.12 -1.87 -11.06
N LEU A 472 10.02 -2.16 -9.77
CA LEU A 472 10.96 -2.97 -9.00
C LEU A 472 10.30 -4.30 -8.66
N ALA A 473 11.09 -5.37 -8.63
CA ALA A 473 10.61 -6.71 -8.31
C ALA A 473 11.62 -7.48 -7.44
N SER A 474 11.10 -8.31 -6.56
CA SER A 474 11.88 -9.19 -5.70
C SER A 474 11.31 -10.61 -5.75
N ASP A 475 12.22 -11.59 -5.74
CA ASP A 475 11.92 -13.01 -5.55
C ASP A 475 12.30 -13.40 -4.11
N GLY A 476 11.57 -14.32 -3.50
CA GLY A 476 11.84 -14.79 -2.13
C GLY A 476 10.99 -15.99 -1.83
N ALA A 477 10.31 -16.01 -0.69
CA ALA A 477 9.20 -16.90 -0.38
C ALA A 477 7.96 -16.59 -1.24
N TYR A 478 7.90 -15.41 -1.84
CA TYR A 478 6.90 -15.00 -2.83
C TYR A 478 7.52 -13.98 -3.78
N ARG A 479 6.82 -13.68 -4.87
CA ARG A 479 7.16 -12.57 -5.77
C ARG A 479 6.48 -11.29 -5.31
N ALA A 480 7.26 -10.24 -5.15
CA ALA A 480 6.76 -8.91 -4.83
C ALA A 480 7.15 -7.92 -5.92
N VAL A 481 6.25 -6.99 -6.24
CA VAL A 481 6.45 -5.93 -7.23
C VAL A 481 6.08 -4.59 -6.61
N TYR A 482 6.95 -3.60 -6.76
CA TYR A 482 6.64 -2.21 -6.51
C TYR A 482 6.56 -1.45 -7.83
N VAL A 483 5.45 -0.77 -8.06
CA VAL A 483 5.24 0.13 -9.20
C VAL A 483 5.19 1.54 -8.65
N SER A 484 6.18 2.36 -9.00
CA SER A 484 6.27 3.72 -8.47
C SER A 484 5.28 4.68 -9.13
N PHE A 485 4.32 4.22 -9.92
CA PHE A 485 3.37 5.03 -10.69
C PHE A 485 2.02 4.33 -10.85
N GLU A 486 1.00 5.09 -11.25
CA GLU A 486 -0.37 4.57 -11.41
C GLU A 486 -0.50 3.79 -12.72
N LEU A 487 -0.65 2.47 -12.64
CA LEU A 487 -1.02 1.63 -13.79
C LEU A 487 -2.54 1.47 -13.88
N GLU A 488 -3.18 1.42 -12.71
CA GLU A 488 -4.59 1.20 -12.46
C GLU A 488 -5.49 2.35 -12.94
N ALA A 489 -4.96 3.57 -13.01
CA ALA A 489 -5.63 4.73 -13.58
C ALA A 489 -5.34 4.92 -15.09
N GLY A 490 -4.47 4.08 -15.66
CA GLY A 490 -3.98 4.20 -17.03
C GLY A 490 -4.93 3.69 -18.11
N GLY A 491 -4.45 3.71 -19.34
CA GLY A 491 -5.11 3.13 -20.50
C GLY A 491 -4.79 1.65 -20.67
N LYS A 492 -5.13 1.12 -21.86
CA LYS A 492 -4.93 -0.31 -22.16
C LYS A 492 -3.45 -0.74 -22.05
N GLY A 493 -2.50 0.11 -22.42
CA GLY A 493 -1.08 -0.22 -22.39
C GLY A 493 -0.55 -0.40 -20.97
N GLU A 494 -0.95 0.47 -20.05
CA GLU A 494 -0.65 0.37 -18.62
C GLU A 494 -1.27 -0.90 -18.00
N PHE A 495 -2.52 -1.22 -18.38
CA PHE A 495 -3.15 -2.46 -17.92
C PHE A 495 -2.51 -3.71 -18.49
N ASP A 496 -2.02 -3.69 -19.73
CA ASP A 496 -1.25 -4.81 -20.30
C ASP A 496 0.07 -5.03 -19.51
N VAL A 497 0.67 -3.96 -18.97
CA VAL A 497 1.81 -4.06 -18.04
C VAL A 497 1.38 -4.68 -16.72
N LEU A 498 0.33 -4.16 -16.09
CA LEU A 498 -0.17 -4.69 -14.81
C LEU A 498 -0.53 -6.18 -14.93
N LYS A 499 -1.18 -6.57 -16.03
CA LYS A 499 -1.51 -7.95 -16.35
C LYS A 499 -0.26 -8.85 -16.39
N LYS A 500 0.79 -8.41 -17.08
CA LYS A 500 2.07 -9.14 -17.15
C LYS A 500 2.71 -9.29 -15.77
N LEU A 501 2.59 -8.28 -14.90
CA LEU A 501 3.10 -8.34 -13.52
C LEU A 501 2.30 -9.33 -12.67
N ILE A 502 0.96 -9.37 -12.81
CA ILE A 502 0.08 -10.35 -12.17
C ILE A 502 0.46 -11.77 -12.61
N ASP A 503 0.53 -12.00 -13.92
CA ASP A 503 0.86 -13.33 -14.45
C ASP A 503 2.27 -13.77 -14.01
N TRP A 504 3.22 -12.84 -13.97
CA TRP A 504 4.58 -13.12 -13.48
C TRP A 504 4.63 -13.43 -11.99
N SER A 505 3.93 -12.66 -11.15
CA SER A 505 3.95 -12.89 -9.71
C SER A 505 3.24 -14.20 -9.34
N MET A 506 2.19 -14.57 -10.08
CA MET A 506 1.51 -15.87 -9.96
C MET A 506 2.38 -17.06 -10.38
N ALA A 507 3.22 -16.89 -11.40
CA ALA A 507 4.09 -17.94 -11.91
C ALA A 507 5.31 -18.18 -10.99
N TYR A 508 5.13 -17.99 -9.69
CA TYR A 508 6.16 -18.19 -8.68
C TYR A 508 6.63 -19.64 -8.68
N THR A 509 7.95 -19.78 -8.64
CA THR A 509 8.64 -21.04 -8.44
C THR A 509 9.62 -20.82 -7.31
N GLU A 510 9.58 -21.69 -6.31
CA GLU A 510 10.50 -21.59 -5.18
C GLU A 510 11.95 -21.58 -5.67
N PRO A 511 12.72 -20.52 -5.36
CA PRO A 511 14.09 -20.39 -5.83
C PRO A 511 15.00 -21.46 -5.20
N GLU A 512 15.96 -21.97 -5.98
CA GLU A 512 16.96 -22.91 -5.43
C GLU A 512 17.82 -22.19 -4.39
N MET A 513 17.96 -22.82 -3.21
CA MET A 513 18.83 -22.30 -2.16
C MET A 513 20.28 -22.19 -2.67
N PRO A 514 20.89 -20.99 -2.62
CA PRO A 514 22.21 -20.77 -3.19
C PRO A 514 23.31 -21.46 -2.37
N GLU A 515 24.43 -21.73 -3.03
CA GLU A 515 25.66 -22.13 -2.34
C GLU A 515 26.38 -20.91 -1.76
N VAL A 516 26.70 -20.97 -0.47
CA VAL A 516 27.53 -20.00 0.25
C VAL A 516 28.95 -20.55 0.34
N VAL A 517 29.90 -19.86 -0.29
CA VAL A 517 31.31 -20.23 -0.22
C VAL A 517 31.98 -19.51 0.95
N ILE A 518 32.52 -20.27 1.91
CA ILE A 518 33.25 -19.73 3.06
C ILE A 518 34.76 -19.90 2.84
N LEU A 519 35.46 -18.80 2.60
CA LEU A 519 36.92 -18.74 2.58
C LEU A 519 37.46 -18.60 4.01
N ALA A 520 38.15 -19.63 4.50
CA ALA A 520 38.74 -19.59 5.84
C ALA A 520 39.99 -20.49 5.95
N ASN A 521 41.01 -19.99 6.66
CA ASN A 521 42.11 -20.85 7.10
C ASN A 521 41.64 -21.85 8.19
N ASP A 522 42.44 -22.87 8.49
CA ASP A 522 42.06 -23.92 9.45
C ASP A 522 41.78 -23.41 10.87
N ILE A 523 42.43 -22.32 11.26
CA ILE A 523 42.31 -21.76 12.61
C ILE A 523 40.96 -21.04 12.75
N ASP A 524 40.66 -20.10 11.87
CA ASP A 524 39.40 -19.33 11.91
C ASP A 524 38.20 -20.24 11.66
N TRP A 525 38.38 -21.26 10.80
CA TRP A 525 37.39 -22.32 10.61
C TRP A 525 37.08 -23.08 11.90
N GLY A 526 38.13 -23.50 12.63
CA GLY A 526 38.00 -24.25 13.87
C GLY A 526 37.43 -23.44 15.03
N ILE A 527 37.63 -22.13 15.05
CA ILE A 527 37.13 -21.24 16.10
C ILE A 527 35.61 -21.08 15.99
N ARG A 528 35.10 -20.58 14.86
CA ARG A 528 33.66 -20.35 14.65
C ARG A 528 33.14 -20.67 13.24
N GLY A 529 34.02 -20.89 12.25
CA GLY A 529 33.58 -21.15 10.88
C GLY A 529 32.64 -22.35 10.72
N ARG A 530 32.87 -23.44 11.47
CA ARG A 530 31.95 -24.60 11.47
C ARG A 530 30.55 -24.23 12.00
N LEU A 531 30.47 -23.44 13.06
CA LEU A 531 29.16 -23.02 13.60
C LEU A 531 28.41 -22.11 12.64
N LEU A 532 29.13 -21.26 11.91
CA LEU A 532 28.53 -20.43 10.86
C LEU A 532 27.98 -21.29 9.72
N GLN A 533 28.73 -22.33 9.31
CA GLN A 533 28.23 -23.33 8.37
C GLN A 533 26.94 -23.99 8.90
N ASP A 534 26.98 -24.53 10.11
CA ASP A 534 25.83 -25.24 10.70
C ASP A 534 24.58 -24.33 10.74
N GLN A 535 24.77 -23.03 11.01
CA GLN A 535 23.65 -22.08 11.02
C GLN A 535 23.10 -21.77 9.63
N PHE A 536 23.94 -21.56 8.61
CA PHE A 536 23.47 -21.40 7.24
C PHE A 536 22.75 -22.66 6.74
N GLU A 537 23.28 -23.85 7.04
CA GLU A 537 22.66 -25.13 6.70
C GLU A 537 21.32 -25.34 7.42
N ALA A 538 21.18 -24.83 8.66
CA ALA A 538 19.90 -24.85 9.38
C ALA A 538 18.80 -24.01 8.69
N PHE A 539 19.17 -23.01 7.89
CA PHE A 539 18.26 -22.25 7.04
C PHE A 539 18.08 -22.86 5.64
N GLY A 540 18.70 -24.01 5.36
CA GLY A 540 18.59 -24.73 4.09
C GLY A 540 19.60 -24.32 3.02
N LEU A 541 20.54 -23.42 3.34
CA LEU A 541 21.59 -23.01 2.41
C LEU A 541 22.65 -24.10 2.26
N LYS A 542 23.19 -24.27 1.05
CA LYS A 542 24.34 -25.17 0.82
C LYS A 542 25.60 -24.40 1.19
N VAL A 543 26.48 -24.98 1.99
CA VAL A 543 27.72 -24.30 2.41
C VAL A 543 28.93 -25.06 1.93
N LYS A 544 29.90 -24.33 1.37
CA LYS A 544 31.17 -24.87 0.94
C LYS A 544 32.33 -24.12 1.56
N ARG A 545 33.06 -24.79 2.44
CA ARG A 545 34.35 -24.30 2.91
C ARG A 545 35.41 -24.44 1.81
N VAL A 546 36.21 -23.41 1.63
CA VAL A 546 37.40 -23.43 0.76
C VAL A 546 38.59 -22.76 1.45
N THR A 547 39.78 -23.23 1.11
CA THR A 547 41.04 -22.58 1.51
C THR A 547 41.50 -21.58 0.44
N ALA A 548 42.52 -20.76 0.75
CA ALA A 548 43.05 -19.78 -0.20
C ALA A 548 43.60 -20.41 -1.48
N ASP A 549 44.17 -21.63 -1.40
CA ASP A 549 44.73 -22.35 -2.54
C ASP A 549 43.65 -22.88 -3.49
N GLU A 550 42.42 -23.04 -3.00
CA GLU A 550 41.26 -23.53 -3.75
C GLU A 550 40.36 -22.38 -4.22
N PHE A 551 40.46 -21.21 -3.58
CA PHE A 551 39.49 -20.14 -3.69
C PHE A 551 39.37 -19.55 -5.09
N ASP A 552 40.44 -19.53 -5.87
CA ASP A 552 40.39 -19.02 -7.25
C ASP A 552 39.33 -19.75 -8.11
N ALA A 553 39.07 -21.03 -7.84
CA ALA A 553 38.01 -21.78 -8.54
C ALA A 553 36.58 -21.37 -8.13
N TYR A 554 36.43 -20.71 -6.98
CA TYR A 554 35.14 -20.29 -6.40
C TYR A 554 35.00 -18.77 -6.32
N ARG A 555 36.00 -18.02 -6.77
CA ARG A 555 36.07 -16.56 -6.71
C ARG A 555 34.89 -15.87 -7.40
N GLU A 556 34.23 -16.55 -8.32
CA GLU A 556 33.06 -16.08 -9.06
C GLU A 556 31.71 -16.56 -8.49
N SER A 557 31.70 -17.19 -7.31
CA SER A 557 30.47 -17.66 -6.67
C SER A 557 29.58 -16.49 -6.26
N LYS A 558 28.25 -16.65 -6.34
CA LYS A 558 27.29 -15.56 -6.06
C LYS A 558 27.38 -15.05 -4.62
N ILE A 559 27.61 -15.92 -3.66
CA ILE A 559 27.68 -15.57 -2.23
C ILE A 559 28.99 -16.09 -1.65
N ILE A 560 29.80 -15.18 -1.13
CA ILE A 560 31.10 -15.49 -0.52
C ILE A 560 31.16 -14.87 0.87
N VAL A 561 31.62 -15.66 1.85
CA VAL A 561 31.96 -15.18 3.20
C VAL A 561 33.45 -15.42 3.44
N ILE A 562 34.18 -14.40 3.87
CA ILE A 562 35.62 -14.49 4.16
C ILE A 562 35.82 -14.33 5.67
N LEU A 563 36.48 -15.31 6.27
CA LEU A 563 36.84 -15.30 7.69
C LEU A 563 38.32 -14.96 7.84
N GLY A 564 38.60 -13.83 8.49
CA GLY A 564 39.95 -13.37 8.80
C GLY A 564 40.25 -11.97 8.24
N GLY A 565 41.17 -11.26 8.88
CA GLY A 565 41.54 -9.89 8.54
C GLY A 565 42.59 -9.74 7.43
N PRO A 566 43.00 -8.49 7.13
CA PRO A 566 43.97 -8.21 6.07
C PRO A 566 45.34 -8.85 6.33
N ASP A 567 45.66 -9.20 7.57
CA ASP A 567 46.92 -9.83 7.95
C ASP A 567 46.76 -11.34 8.24
N ALA A 568 45.60 -11.93 7.86
CA ALA A 568 45.35 -13.36 8.03
C ALA A 568 46.33 -14.22 7.21
N TYR A 569 46.80 -15.31 7.83
CA TYR A 569 47.75 -16.26 7.26
C TYR A 569 47.14 -17.12 6.15
N ASN A 570 47.98 -17.96 5.53
CA ASN A 570 47.60 -18.93 4.52
C ASN A 570 46.83 -18.29 3.35
N GLY A 571 47.28 -17.13 2.88
CA GLY A 571 46.74 -16.47 1.68
C GLY A 571 45.42 -15.72 1.85
N VAL A 572 44.64 -15.96 2.91
CA VAL A 572 43.32 -15.32 3.11
C VAL A 572 43.40 -13.78 3.14
N GLY A 573 44.39 -13.23 3.86
CA GLY A 573 44.57 -11.78 3.94
C GLY A 573 44.81 -11.12 2.58
N ALA A 574 45.34 -11.83 1.59
CA ALA A 574 45.52 -11.30 0.24
C ALA A 574 44.18 -11.04 -0.47
N TYR A 575 43.15 -11.85 -0.23
CA TYR A 575 41.82 -11.63 -0.78
C TYR A 575 41.09 -10.52 -0.01
N VAL A 576 41.22 -10.46 1.32
CA VAL A 576 40.63 -9.38 2.14
C VAL A 576 41.12 -8.01 1.68
N ARG A 577 42.42 -7.87 1.38
CA ARG A 577 43.01 -6.62 0.86
C ARG A 577 42.52 -6.22 -0.53
N GLN A 578 41.95 -7.15 -1.30
CA GLN A 578 41.32 -6.84 -2.59
C GLN A 578 39.87 -6.36 -2.40
N VAL A 579 39.18 -6.89 -1.38
CA VAL A 579 37.77 -6.57 -1.10
C VAL A 579 37.63 -5.22 -0.40
N LEU A 580 38.52 -4.93 0.56
CA LEU A 580 38.39 -3.79 1.46
C LEU A 580 39.33 -2.63 1.10
N SER A 581 38.87 -1.41 1.34
CA SER A 581 39.69 -0.21 1.20
C SER A 581 40.82 -0.14 2.25
N PRO A 582 41.88 0.65 2.04
CA PRO A 582 42.97 0.80 3.01
C PRO A 582 42.51 1.27 4.40
N ASP A 583 41.47 2.11 4.46
CA ASP A 583 40.92 2.64 5.71
C ASP A 583 40.19 1.53 6.49
N GLU A 584 39.40 0.70 5.81
CA GLU A 584 38.72 -0.45 6.41
C GLU A 584 39.69 -1.52 6.88
N GLN A 585 40.75 -1.78 6.09
CA GLN A 585 41.83 -2.67 6.52
C GLN A 585 42.50 -2.15 7.79
N SER A 586 42.67 -0.83 7.91
CA SER A 586 43.24 -0.19 9.10
C SER A 586 42.27 -0.26 10.29
N ALA A 587 40.98 -0.06 10.06
CA ALA A 587 39.93 -0.21 11.07
C ALA A 587 39.90 -1.61 11.69
N ILE A 588 40.07 -2.66 10.87
CA ILE A 588 40.21 -4.04 11.35
C ILE A 588 41.47 -4.19 12.22
N ARG A 589 42.63 -3.66 11.78
CA ARG A 589 43.90 -3.79 12.51
C ARG A 589 43.87 -3.14 13.89
N VAL A 590 43.10 -2.06 14.06
CA VAL A 590 42.93 -1.39 15.36
C VAL A 590 41.73 -1.91 16.16
N GLY A 591 40.95 -2.86 15.61
CA GLY A 591 39.77 -3.45 16.26
C GLY A 591 38.57 -2.52 16.34
N GLN A 592 38.44 -1.57 15.41
CA GLN A 592 37.33 -0.61 15.37
C GLN A 592 36.10 -1.17 14.63
N GLU A 593 36.31 -1.83 13.50
CA GLU A 593 35.26 -2.42 12.66
C GLU A 593 35.75 -3.74 12.06
N GLY A 594 34.82 -4.64 11.74
CA GLY A 594 35.15 -6.00 11.36
C GLY A 594 34.13 -6.72 10.48
N MET A 595 32.98 -6.11 10.18
CA MET A 595 31.92 -6.72 9.39
C MET A 595 31.59 -5.85 8.18
N PHE A 596 31.90 -6.36 6.99
CA PHE A 596 31.72 -5.63 5.73
C PHE A 596 30.98 -6.49 4.72
N ALA A 597 30.13 -5.87 3.90
CA ALA A 597 29.52 -6.51 2.74
C ALA A 597 29.82 -5.67 1.49
N ARG A 598 30.13 -6.34 0.37
CA ARG A 598 30.46 -5.72 -0.92
C ARG A 598 29.82 -6.48 -2.07
N ALA A 599 29.26 -5.75 -3.01
CA ALA A 599 28.86 -6.33 -4.29
C ALA A 599 30.00 -6.26 -5.31
N ASP A 600 29.95 -7.15 -6.29
CA ASP A 600 30.71 -7.12 -7.55
C ASP A 600 32.23 -7.00 -7.40
N VAL A 601 32.80 -7.59 -6.35
CA VAL A 601 34.25 -7.54 -6.11
C VAL A 601 35.02 -8.19 -7.27
N TRP A 602 34.55 -9.35 -7.72
CA TRP A 602 35.19 -10.10 -8.80
C TRP A 602 34.29 -10.40 -9.99
N LYS A 603 32.96 -10.44 -9.78
CA LYS A 603 31.97 -10.72 -10.83
C LYS A 603 30.67 -9.97 -10.57
N ASP A 604 30.03 -9.48 -11.62
CA ASP A 604 28.70 -8.86 -11.56
C ASP A 604 27.66 -9.84 -10.96
N GLY A 605 26.87 -9.37 -10.00
CA GLY A 605 25.87 -10.18 -9.30
C GLY A 605 26.43 -11.06 -8.19
N GLN A 606 27.52 -10.63 -7.57
CA GLN A 606 28.16 -11.29 -6.44
C GLN A 606 28.02 -10.45 -5.18
N VAL A 607 27.90 -11.10 -4.02
CA VAL A 607 28.08 -10.48 -2.71
C VAL A 607 29.21 -11.17 -1.94
N VAL A 608 30.12 -10.37 -1.37
CA VAL A 608 31.24 -10.80 -0.54
C VAL A 608 31.10 -10.18 0.84
N ILE A 609 31.02 -11.02 1.86
CA ILE A 609 30.89 -10.64 3.26
C ILE A 609 32.22 -10.94 3.96
N VAL A 610 32.84 -9.96 4.59
CA VAL A 610 34.10 -10.11 5.34
C VAL A 610 33.80 -10.01 6.82
N LEU A 611 34.19 -11.04 7.57
CA LEU A 611 34.10 -11.12 9.02
C LEU A 611 35.53 -11.23 9.58
N ALA A 612 36.02 -10.17 10.19
CA ALA A 612 37.42 -10.01 10.54
C ALA A 612 37.61 -9.22 11.84
N GLY A 613 38.43 -9.74 12.75
CA GLY A 613 38.94 -8.99 13.90
C GLY A 613 40.42 -8.63 13.74
N LYS A 614 40.96 -7.86 14.69
CA LYS A 614 42.40 -7.57 14.74
C LYS A 614 43.23 -8.83 14.97
N ASP A 615 42.60 -9.85 15.55
CA ASP A 615 43.12 -11.19 15.73
C ASP A 615 42.04 -12.26 15.49
N ARG A 616 42.43 -13.52 15.62
CA ARG A 616 41.57 -14.70 15.39
C ARG A 616 40.42 -14.84 16.40
N TRP A 617 40.59 -14.34 17.62
CA TRP A 617 39.56 -14.43 18.66
C TRP A 617 38.49 -13.40 18.38
N GLU A 618 38.90 -12.18 18.07
CA GLU A 618 37.98 -11.13 17.67
C GLU A 618 37.31 -11.46 16.33
N THR A 619 37.99 -12.14 15.40
CA THR A 619 37.34 -12.71 14.20
C THR A 619 36.20 -13.65 14.59
N GLY A 620 36.43 -14.55 15.56
CA GLY A 620 35.39 -15.40 16.13
C GLY A 620 34.24 -14.64 16.79
N GLU A 621 34.52 -13.51 17.44
CA GLU A 621 33.49 -12.61 18.00
C GLU A 621 32.66 -11.96 16.88
N LYS A 622 33.28 -11.46 15.80
CA LYS A 622 32.56 -10.92 14.64
C LYS A 622 31.68 -11.97 13.98
N VAL A 623 32.18 -13.20 13.82
CA VAL A 623 31.36 -14.33 13.35
C VAL A 623 30.18 -14.58 14.28
N SER A 624 30.39 -14.54 15.60
CA SER A 624 29.32 -14.76 16.57
C SER A 624 28.26 -13.65 16.57
N ALA A 625 28.70 -12.40 16.40
CA ALA A 625 27.80 -11.25 16.26
C ALA A 625 26.97 -11.36 14.97
N TYR A 626 27.63 -11.64 13.84
CA TYR A 626 26.98 -11.84 12.54
C TYR A 626 25.94 -12.98 12.59
N MET A 627 26.31 -14.12 13.17
CA MET A 627 25.40 -15.25 13.43
C MET A 627 24.15 -14.83 14.23
N GLY A 628 24.28 -13.91 15.18
CA GLY A 628 23.15 -13.37 15.94
C GLY A 628 22.16 -12.53 15.10
N GLY A 629 22.54 -12.14 13.89
CA GLY A 629 21.71 -11.39 12.94
C GLY A 629 21.07 -12.24 11.85
N LEU A 630 21.44 -13.52 11.76
CA LEU A 630 20.89 -14.42 10.76
C LEU A 630 19.55 -14.98 11.21
N ASP A 631 18.55 -14.85 10.35
CA ASP A 631 17.23 -15.46 10.47
C ASP A 631 16.72 -15.94 9.09
N PHE A 632 15.52 -16.51 9.05
CA PHE A 632 14.91 -16.98 7.80
C PHE A 632 14.75 -15.85 6.78
N SER A 633 14.43 -14.62 7.21
CA SER A 633 14.32 -13.46 6.33
C SER A 633 15.68 -13.08 5.72
N TYR A 634 16.77 -13.20 6.47
CA TYR A 634 18.11 -13.00 5.93
C TYR A 634 18.47 -14.05 4.86
N ALA A 635 18.19 -15.33 5.15
CA ALA A 635 18.41 -16.41 4.18
C ALA A 635 17.57 -16.21 2.91
N GLU A 636 16.32 -15.77 3.07
CA GLU A 636 15.43 -15.43 1.97
C GLU A 636 15.99 -14.29 1.11
N LEU A 637 16.56 -13.23 1.70
CA LEU A 637 17.21 -12.15 0.96
C LEU A 637 18.38 -12.65 0.11
N LEU A 638 19.22 -13.53 0.68
CA LEU A 638 20.32 -14.15 -0.07
C LEU A 638 19.81 -14.99 -1.24
N THR A 639 18.77 -15.79 -1.02
CA THR A 639 18.15 -16.63 -2.05
C THR A 639 17.51 -15.77 -3.14
N GLY A 640 16.77 -14.73 -2.77
CA GLY A 640 16.16 -13.78 -3.71
C GLY A 640 17.19 -13.03 -4.56
N PHE A 641 18.24 -12.51 -3.93
CA PHE A 641 19.38 -11.91 -4.64
C PHE A 641 20.01 -12.91 -5.61
N ALA A 642 20.33 -14.13 -5.15
CA ALA A 642 20.96 -15.13 -6.00
C ALA A 642 20.08 -15.54 -7.19
N ALA A 643 18.77 -15.70 -6.98
CA ALA A 643 17.80 -16.03 -8.02
C ALA A 643 17.67 -14.90 -9.05
N SER A 644 17.69 -13.63 -8.61
CA SER A 644 17.62 -12.48 -9.50
C SER A 644 18.81 -12.31 -10.45
N MET A 645 19.95 -12.92 -10.10
CA MET A 645 21.19 -12.89 -10.88
C MET A 645 21.42 -14.17 -11.71
N SER A 646 20.47 -15.11 -11.76
CA SER A 646 20.46 -16.25 -12.69
C SER A 646 19.69 -15.92 -13.96
#